data_AF-A0A8C7XVS4-F1
#
_entry.id   AF-A0A8C7XVS4-F1
#
_cell.length_a   1.000
_cell.length_b   1.000
_cell.length_c   1.000
_cell.angle_alpha   90.00
_cell.angle_beta   90.00
_cell.angle_gamma   90.00
#
_symmetry.space_group_name_H-M   'P 1'
#
loop_
_entity.id
_entity.type
_entity.pdbx_description
1 polymer ?
#
loop_
_entity_poly.entity_id
_entity_poly.type
_entity_poly.pdbx_seq_one_letter_code
_entity_poly.pdbx_strand_id
1 'polypeptide(L)'
;MMVWDQLSLPPRISSALQRTNLKSVREVLSLPAVDVQRLTGLAHAEVLKLLTAAADACRRHAPLSVLQLQRGECCRCESGLRLGVSCPVLDGLLRGGLPVGGITELSGQSGAGKTQLALQISLSVQYPVEHGGLGAGALYICTEDSFPIRRLQQMISEQAILRSDVPSSLISGLRFSDHVYIEHAADLDSLQVCLSRRAPVLLAAGLVRLIVVDSVAALFRSEFQAEDWMERNKQLLTFSSMLHQLSQEFTTPVLCINQVTDVLKDHDSLGPLSSSVTPALGLAWANQVLVRLMIRRLQKTVSRGDQSSALRQLEDFYFEMIGRSGSVISGKITGTRSIGAPHRMTVSSAAHGSDNLVTMAPCTPLLRVILLLILLGPASQETINPALVDLTNRNADFGTRMYRAIASRTDENIFLSPFTLSTGLLVLLSATSGSTQEQLLQGLTLTGLDHQSLPDLFRTLRNVVLRRDAANLQQGAAIFPGENFQLSTAFQDLLQNKFGVKAQKLSYTLPRESEDAINRWAQEQTEGKIQELVPSLDPQTQLLLASVASYQTRFNPPFNSSVTLDERFFVDKYHVVMVPMMFRADKYFLAYDRSVKVGVLKLPMADGAAMLVVLPDEDVDITAVEDEVTSENIQAWIRQLKKTKLEVQLPRFTLESSYSLKDTLQTLNITQVFEDDADISNMGGAKGTKLTQVYHKSVISVDETTDDGIQGRDAAFASPPPRLTINRPFIFIIFQQTTGSLLFMGRVTNPLKN
;
A
#
# COMPACT_ATOMS: atom_id res chain seq x y z
N MET A 1 41.33 15.01 -36.87
CA MET A 1 42.67 14.51 -37.29
C MET A 1 43.67 14.64 -36.14
N MET A 2 43.40 14.10 -34.94
CA MET A 2 44.20 14.35 -33.71
C MET A 2 43.98 13.29 -32.60
N VAL A 3 43.52 12.07 -32.89
CA VAL A 3 43.16 11.10 -31.81
C VAL A 3 44.39 10.42 -31.19
N TRP A 4 45.48 10.32 -31.95
CA TRP A 4 46.63 9.48 -31.59
C TRP A 4 47.82 10.24 -31.00
N ASP A 5 47.88 11.56 -31.17
CA ASP A 5 48.98 12.40 -30.69
C ASP A 5 49.01 12.56 -29.16
N GLN A 6 47.94 12.14 -28.48
CA GLN A 6 47.84 12.09 -27.01
C GLN A 6 48.57 10.88 -26.42
N LEU A 7 48.90 9.87 -27.24
CA LEU A 7 49.64 8.68 -26.81
C LEU A 7 51.13 8.92 -27.00
N SER A 8 51.90 8.89 -25.91
CA SER A 8 53.37 8.99 -25.96
C SER A 8 53.98 7.70 -26.53
N LEU A 9 53.89 7.53 -27.85
CA LEU A 9 54.29 6.32 -28.58
C LEU A 9 55.51 6.55 -29.48
N PRO A 10 56.35 5.51 -29.67
CA PRO A 10 57.42 5.54 -30.68
C PRO A 10 56.88 5.87 -32.08
N PRO A 11 57.59 6.67 -32.91
CA PRO A 11 57.11 7.15 -34.21
C PRO A 11 56.63 6.03 -35.14
N ARG A 12 57.31 4.89 -35.11
CA ARG A 12 56.96 3.69 -35.89
C ARG A 12 55.56 3.14 -35.54
N ILE A 13 55.23 3.10 -34.25
CA ILE A 13 53.94 2.62 -33.75
C ILE A 13 52.84 3.61 -34.13
N SER A 14 53.08 4.91 -33.95
CA SER A 14 52.14 5.97 -34.31
C SER A 14 51.84 5.98 -35.82
N SER A 15 52.85 5.84 -36.68
CA SER A 15 52.66 5.77 -38.13
C SER A 15 51.95 4.50 -38.58
N ALA A 16 52.19 3.36 -37.93
CA ALA A 16 51.47 2.12 -38.21
C ALA A 16 49.98 2.26 -37.86
N LEU A 17 49.68 2.90 -36.73
CA LEU A 17 48.32 3.14 -36.28
C LEU A 17 47.54 4.08 -37.20
N GLN A 18 48.18 5.16 -37.68
CA GLN A 18 47.60 6.13 -38.61
C GLN A 18 47.22 5.54 -39.98
N ARG A 19 47.79 4.39 -40.34
CA ARG A 19 47.46 3.65 -41.58
C ARG A 19 46.26 2.72 -41.42
N THR A 20 45.76 2.54 -40.20
CA THR A 20 44.59 1.70 -39.92
C THR A 20 43.29 2.50 -39.94
N ASN A 21 42.16 1.80 -40.10
CA ASN A 21 40.82 2.40 -40.00
C ASN A 21 40.30 2.55 -38.55
N LEU A 22 41.17 2.39 -37.55
CA LEU A 22 40.79 2.55 -36.14
C LEU A 22 40.51 4.03 -35.87
N LYS A 23 39.38 4.29 -35.23
CA LYS A 23 38.83 5.64 -34.97
C LYS A 23 39.13 6.14 -33.57
N SER A 24 39.43 5.26 -32.60
CA SER A 24 39.66 5.67 -31.21
C SER A 24 40.60 4.76 -30.41
N VAL A 25 41.22 5.32 -29.36
CA VAL A 25 42.04 4.59 -28.37
C VAL A 25 41.27 3.43 -27.72
N ARG A 26 39.96 3.61 -27.50
CA ARG A 26 39.09 2.57 -26.94
C ARG A 26 38.88 1.39 -27.90
N GLU A 27 38.87 1.65 -29.21
CA GLU A 27 38.75 0.62 -30.24
C GLU A 27 39.98 -0.29 -30.28
N VAL A 28 41.18 0.28 -30.08
CA VAL A 28 42.43 -0.49 -29.94
C VAL A 28 42.36 -1.46 -28.76
N LEU A 29 41.78 -1.04 -27.64
CA LEU A 29 41.61 -1.88 -26.44
C LEU A 29 40.50 -2.93 -26.56
N SER A 30 39.56 -2.74 -27.49
CA SER A 30 38.45 -3.68 -27.71
C SER A 30 38.81 -4.86 -28.63
N LEU A 31 39.98 -4.82 -29.26
CA LEU A 31 40.46 -5.86 -30.16
C LEU A 31 41.47 -6.78 -29.47
N PRO A 32 41.43 -8.10 -29.73
CA PRO A 32 42.50 -9.00 -29.31
C PRO A 32 43.86 -8.51 -29.81
N ALA A 33 44.92 -8.71 -29.02
CA ALA A 33 46.28 -8.29 -29.39
C ALA A 33 46.72 -8.84 -30.76
N VAL A 34 46.24 -10.03 -31.13
CA VAL A 34 46.50 -10.66 -32.43
C VAL A 34 45.84 -9.92 -33.59
N ASP A 35 44.64 -9.36 -33.39
CA ASP A 35 43.95 -8.60 -34.42
C ASP A 35 44.51 -7.20 -34.57
N VAL A 36 44.92 -6.56 -33.46
CA VAL A 36 45.72 -5.32 -33.50
C VAL A 36 47.03 -5.57 -34.24
N GLN A 37 47.68 -6.70 -34.01
CA GLN A 37 48.90 -7.10 -34.72
C GLN A 37 48.66 -7.27 -36.23
N ARG A 38 47.56 -7.92 -36.64
CA ARG A 38 47.19 -8.09 -38.06
C ARG A 38 46.89 -6.75 -38.74
N LEU A 39 46.17 -5.87 -38.06
CA LEU A 39 45.75 -4.57 -38.62
C LEU A 39 46.91 -3.57 -38.73
N THR A 40 47.83 -3.58 -37.76
CA THR A 40 48.93 -2.61 -37.68
C THR A 40 50.24 -3.13 -38.29
N GLY A 41 50.41 -4.44 -38.47
CA GLY A 41 51.65 -5.06 -38.93
C GLY A 41 52.82 -4.95 -37.93
N LEU A 42 52.55 -4.56 -36.68
CA LEU A 42 53.55 -4.39 -35.63
C LEU A 42 54.01 -5.74 -35.05
N ALA A 43 55.20 -5.80 -34.46
CA ALA A 43 55.62 -6.97 -33.69
C ALA A 43 54.79 -7.10 -32.40
N HIS A 44 54.64 -8.31 -31.85
CA HIS A 44 53.85 -8.54 -30.64
C HIS A 44 54.27 -7.64 -29.46
N ALA A 45 55.58 -7.43 -29.26
CA ALA A 45 56.09 -6.53 -28.23
C ALA A 45 55.74 -5.05 -28.45
N GLU A 46 55.61 -4.61 -29.70
CA GLU A 46 55.18 -3.26 -30.07
C GLU A 46 53.67 -3.09 -29.85
N VAL A 47 52.89 -4.13 -30.14
CA VAL A 47 51.45 -4.17 -29.83
C VAL A 47 51.20 -4.10 -28.32
N LEU A 48 51.99 -4.78 -27.50
CA LEU A 48 51.89 -4.67 -26.03
C LEU A 48 52.18 -3.25 -25.54
N LYS A 49 53.17 -2.56 -26.12
CA LYS A 49 53.48 -1.16 -25.79
C LYS A 49 52.34 -0.24 -26.19
N LEU A 50 51.75 -0.46 -27.36
CA LEU A 50 50.57 0.26 -27.83
C LEU A 50 49.37 0.04 -26.90
N LEU A 51 49.06 -1.20 -26.54
CA LEU A 51 47.98 -1.53 -25.62
C LEU A 51 48.20 -0.92 -24.23
N THR A 52 49.45 -0.90 -23.75
CA THR A 52 49.81 -0.28 -22.47
C THR A 52 49.58 1.23 -22.52
N ALA A 53 50.10 1.92 -23.54
CA ALA A 53 49.90 3.36 -23.70
C ALA A 53 48.42 3.72 -23.92
N ALA A 54 47.69 2.92 -24.70
CA ALA A 54 46.25 3.08 -24.89
C ALA A 54 45.48 2.91 -23.58
N ALA A 55 45.84 1.90 -22.78
CA ALA A 55 45.27 1.66 -21.46
C ALA A 55 45.61 2.80 -20.49
N ASP A 56 46.83 3.34 -20.52
CA ASP A 56 47.25 4.46 -19.68
C ASP A 56 46.51 5.75 -20.06
N ALA A 57 46.26 6.02 -21.35
CA ALA A 57 45.51 7.19 -21.79
C ALA A 57 44.00 7.07 -21.54
N CYS A 58 43.46 5.86 -21.55
CA CYS A 58 42.07 5.61 -21.12
C CYS A 58 41.92 5.56 -19.59
N ARG A 59 43.01 5.34 -18.85
CA ARG A 59 43.02 5.38 -17.39
C ARG A 59 43.07 6.83 -16.92
N ARG A 60 41.97 7.29 -16.32
CA ARG A 60 41.95 8.57 -15.59
C ARG A 60 42.84 8.56 -14.35
N HIS A 61 43.22 7.36 -13.89
CA HIS A 61 43.76 7.10 -12.56
C HIS A 61 44.80 5.97 -12.60
N ALA A 62 45.95 6.18 -11.94
CA ALA A 62 46.95 5.13 -11.77
C ALA A 62 46.37 3.95 -10.95
N PRO A 63 46.66 2.69 -11.34
CA PRO A 63 46.26 1.52 -10.58
C PRO A 63 46.95 1.52 -9.22
N LEU A 64 46.21 1.15 -8.17
CA LEU A 64 46.71 1.07 -6.81
C LEU A 64 47.07 -0.38 -6.49
N SER A 65 48.23 -0.58 -5.88
CA SER A 65 48.53 -1.89 -5.28
C SER A 65 47.67 -2.10 -4.03
N VAL A 66 47.33 -3.36 -3.75
CA VAL A 66 46.66 -3.75 -2.50
C VAL A 66 47.46 -3.27 -1.28
N LEU A 67 48.79 -3.25 -1.39
CA LEU A 67 49.70 -2.74 -0.35
C LEU A 67 49.51 -1.23 -0.09
N GLN A 68 49.42 -0.41 -1.15
CA GLN A 68 49.17 1.03 -1.03
C GLN A 68 47.79 1.33 -0.45
N LEU A 69 46.77 0.55 -0.83
CA LEU A 69 45.44 0.61 -0.23
C LEU A 69 45.47 0.25 1.27
N GLN A 70 46.23 -0.80 1.65
CA GLN A 70 46.36 -1.20 3.05
C GLN A 70 47.12 -0.18 3.92
N ARG A 71 48.06 0.55 3.33
CA ARG A 71 48.87 1.59 4.02
C ARG A 71 48.18 2.95 4.09
N GLY A 72 47.01 3.11 3.48
CA GLY A 72 46.29 4.38 3.45
C GLY A 72 47.00 5.44 2.59
N GLU A 73 47.90 5.04 1.70
CA GLU A 73 48.68 5.92 0.81
C GLU A 73 47.87 6.40 -0.41
N CYS A 74 46.54 6.21 -0.40
CA CYS A 74 45.64 6.60 -1.47
C CYS A 74 44.87 7.88 -1.09
N CYS A 75 45.22 9.01 -1.71
CA CYS A 75 44.53 10.29 -1.51
C CYS A 75 43.07 10.30 -2.04
N ARG A 76 42.67 9.30 -2.85
CA ARG A 76 41.29 9.18 -3.39
C ARG A 76 40.40 8.25 -2.58
N CYS A 77 41.02 7.36 -1.80
CA CYS A 77 40.36 6.64 -0.74
C CYS A 77 40.66 7.40 0.56
N GLU A 78 40.22 8.65 0.67
CA GLU A 78 40.07 9.30 1.97
C GLU A 78 39.08 8.46 2.80
N SER A 79 39.66 7.43 3.40
CA SER A 79 39.44 6.89 4.73
C SER A 79 38.00 6.92 5.22
N GLY A 80 37.22 5.92 4.80
CA GLY A 80 36.09 5.43 5.60
C GLY A 80 34.88 6.35 5.70
N LEU A 81 34.76 7.39 4.87
CA LEU A 81 33.53 8.17 4.74
C LEU A 81 32.38 7.23 4.36
N ARG A 82 31.43 7.09 5.28
CA ARG A 82 30.23 6.29 5.12
C ARG A 82 29.03 7.14 5.49
N LEU A 83 27.96 6.98 4.73
CA LEU A 83 26.71 7.63 5.02
C LEU A 83 25.90 6.75 5.96
N GLY A 84 25.72 7.20 7.19
CA GLY A 84 24.88 6.52 8.18
C GLY A 84 23.44 6.41 7.68
N VAL A 85 22.81 5.27 7.95
CA VAL A 85 21.40 5.02 7.63
C VAL A 85 20.46 5.47 8.75
N SER A 86 20.95 6.29 9.69
CA SER A 86 20.24 6.73 10.90
C SER A 86 19.74 5.57 11.75
N CYS A 87 20.56 4.53 11.89
CA CYS A 87 20.26 3.39 12.73
C CYS A 87 21.56 2.79 13.28
N PRO A 88 21.88 3.00 14.57
CA PRO A 88 23.15 2.54 15.14
C PRO A 88 23.43 1.04 14.95
N VAL A 89 22.38 0.21 14.91
CA VAL A 89 22.50 -1.23 14.66
C VAL A 89 22.87 -1.52 13.21
N LEU A 90 22.17 -0.90 12.25
CA LEU A 90 22.48 -1.08 10.82
C LEU A 90 23.80 -0.43 10.46
N ASP A 91 24.10 0.73 11.03
CA ASP A 91 25.40 1.39 10.88
C ASP A 91 26.50 0.50 11.45
N GLY A 92 26.29 -0.17 12.59
CA GLY A 92 27.22 -1.18 13.12
C GLY A 92 27.43 -2.36 12.15
N LEU A 93 26.36 -2.90 11.57
CA LEU A 93 26.43 -3.98 10.58
C LEU A 93 27.16 -3.54 9.29
N LEU A 94 26.89 -2.31 8.84
CA LEU A 94 27.49 -1.70 7.65
C LEU A 94 28.87 -1.07 7.91
N ARG A 95 29.43 -1.23 9.12
CA ARG A 95 30.72 -0.64 9.55
C ARG A 95 30.78 0.89 9.42
N GLY A 96 29.69 1.57 9.72
CA GLY A 96 29.53 3.03 9.70
C GLY A 96 28.53 3.55 8.67
N GLY A 97 27.82 2.67 7.96
CA GLY A 97 26.81 3.03 6.97
C GLY A 97 27.20 2.72 5.51
N LEU A 98 26.50 3.35 4.57
CA LEU A 98 26.66 3.11 3.13
C LEU A 98 28.05 3.55 2.64
N PRO A 99 28.77 2.69 1.91
CA PRO A 99 30.06 3.05 1.35
C PRO A 99 29.94 4.05 0.20
N VAL A 100 30.97 4.86 0.03
CA VAL A 100 31.20 5.70 -1.16
C VAL A 100 32.03 4.94 -2.21
N GLY A 101 31.99 5.39 -3.46
CA GLY A 101 32.80 4.80 -4.54
C GLY A 101 32.22 3.52 -5.15
N GLY A 102 30.92 3.26 -4.97
CA GLY A 102 30.22 2.12 -5.54
C GLY A 102 28.71 2.21 -5.38
N ILE A 103 28.00 1.20 -5.91
CA ILE A 103 26.54 1.12 -5.89
C ILE A 103 26.09 0.27 -4.70
N THR A 104 25.22 0.80 -3.86
CA THR A 104 24.46 0.03 -2.88
C THR A 104 23.10 -0.31 -3.46
N GLU A 105 22.74 -1.58 -3.45
CA GLU A 105 21.42 -2.07 -3.86
C GLU A 105 20.55 -2.35 -2.63
N LEU A 106 19.31 -1.87 -2.66
CA LEU A 106 18.27 -2.20 -1.70
C LEU A 106 17.13 -2.95 -2.39
N SER A 107 16.99 -4.25 -2.10
CA SER A 107 16.06 -5.15 -2.77
C SER A 107 15.00 -5.70 -1.80
N GLY A 108 13.78 -5.95 -2.27
CA GLY A 108 12.71 -6.52 -1.44
C GLY A 108 11.34 -6.47 -2.09
N GLN A 109 10.38 -7.23 -1.54
CA GLN A 109 8.97 -7.28 -2.00
C GLN A 109 8.27 -5.91 -1.86
N SER A 110 7.11 -5.69 -2.51
CA SER A 110 6.28 -4.49 -2.21
C SER A 110 5.99 -4.39 -0.73
N GLY A 111 5.84 -3.16 -0.24
CA GLY A 111 5.46 -2.93 1.15
C GLY A 111 6.52 -3.36 2.19
N ALA A 112 7.68 -3.91 1.76
CA ALA A 112 8.83 -4.11 2.64
C ALA A 112 9.45 -2.78 3.10
N GLY A 113 9.01 -1.67 2.48
CA GLY A 113 9.34 -0.27 2.73
C GLY A 113 10.81 0.07 2.50
N LYS A 114 11.23 -0.23 1.27
CA LYS A 114 12.48 0.23 0.66
C LYS A 114 12.51 1.76 0.55
N THR A 115 11.44 2.34 0.00
CA THR A 115 11.24 3.79 -0.13
C THR A 115 11.31 4.50 1.22
N GLN A 116 10.72 3.91 2.27
CA GLN A 116 10.85 4.43 3.64
C GLN A 116 12.32 4.57 4.09
N LEU A 117 13.15 3.55 3.83
CA LEU A 117 14.57 3.58 4.17
C LEU A 117 15.33 4.57 3.28
N ALA A 118 14.99 4.68 2.00
CA ALA A 118 15.60 5.64 1.08
C ALA A 118 15.31 7.10 1.46
N LEU A 119 14.07 7.42 1.86
CA LEU A 119 13.73 8.74 2.41
C LEU A 119 14.51 9.02 3.69
N GLN A 120 14.65 8.01 4.58
CA GLN A 120 15.43 8.16 5.81
C GLN A 120 16.89 8.48 5.51
N ILE A 121 17.51 7.80 4.54
CA ILE A 121 18.89 8.04 4.12
C ILE A 121 19.03 9.43 3.45
N SER A 122 17.99 9.87 2.73
CA SER A 122 17.93 11.21 2.12
C SER A 122 17.87 12.36 3.14
N LEU A 123 17.31 12.10 4.32
CA LEU A 123 17.40 13.01 5.46
C LEU A 123 18.76 12.86 6.18
N SER A 124 19.28 11.63 6.26
CA SER A 124 20.51 11.30 6.98
C SER A 124 21.74 12.01 6.40
N VAL A 125 21.83 12.13 5.07
CA VAL A 125 22.96 12.78 4.38
C VAL A 125 23.15 14.25 4.74
N GLN A 126 22.09 14.91 5.18
CA GLN A 126 22.11 16.33 5.50
C GLN A 126 22.73 16.64 6.86
N TYR A 127 22.83 15.65 7.74
CA TYR A 127 23.53 15.82 9.01
C TYR A 127 25.04 16.03 8.81
N PRO A 128 25.73 16.68 9.76
CA PRO A 128 27.19 16.71 9.79
C PRO A 128 27.82 15.31 9.87
N VAL A 129 29.09 15.21 9.48
CA VAL A 129 29.85 13.94 9.47
C VAL A 129 29.95 13.30 10.85
N GLU A 130 30.05 14.11 11.91
CA GLU A 130 30.03 13.67 13.31
C GLU A 130 28.75 12.93 13.72
N HIS A 131 27.64 13.18 13.01
CA HIS A 131 26.34 12.55 13.23
C HIS A 131 25.97 11.58 12.10
N GLY A 132 26.95 11.12 11.34
CA GLY A 132 26.79 10.10 10.30
C GLY A 132 26.19 10.61 8.98
N GLY A 133 26.10 11.93 8.76
CA GLY A 133 25.75 12.49 7.46
C GLY A 133 26.96 12.96 6.66
N LEU A 134 26.73 13.71 5.58
CA LEU A 134 27.78 14.27 4.71
C LEU A 134 27.66 15.80 4.55
N GLY A 135 26.76 16.44 5.30
CA GLY A 135 26.54 17.88 5.33
C GLY A 135 25.99 18.46 4.02
N ALA A 136 25.30 17.66 3.21
CA ALA A 136 24.78 18.07 1.90
C ALA A 136 23.46 17.38 1.57
N GLY A 137 22.82 17.78 0.47
CA GLY A 137 21.52 17.27 0.05
C GLY A 137 21.56 15.89 -0.62
N ALA A 138 20.36 15.40 -0.94
CA ALA A 138 20.14 14.19 -1.70
C ALA A 138 19.53 14.51 -3.07
N LEU A 139 19.99 13.84 -4.12
CA LEU A 139 19.30 13.77 -5.40
C LEU A 139 18.49 12.48 -5.44
N TYR A 140 17.16 12.61 -5.45
CA TYR A 140 16.21 11.50 -5.50
C TYR A 140 15.60 11.41 -6.89
N ILE A 141 15.89 10.34 -7.61
CA ILE A 141 15.42 10.10 -8.97
C ILE A 141 14.28 9.08 -8.92
N CYS A 142 13.06 9.57 -9.16
CA CYS A 142 11.85 8.77 -9.30
C CYS A 142 11.71 8.30 -10.74
N THR A 143 11.70 6.98 -10.95
CA THR A 143 11.56 6.40 -12.30
C THR A 143 10.16 5.92 -12.63
N GLU A 144 9.25 5.88 -11.65
CA GLU A 144 7.91 5.34 -11.88
C GLU A 144 6.83 6.02 -11.04
N ASP A 145 7.01 6.04 -9.72
CA ASP A 145 6.04 6.63 -8.79
C ASP A 145 6.32 8.11 -8.54
N SER A 146 5.29 8.84 -8.14
CA SER A 146 5.46 10.22 -7.66
C SER A 146 6.28 10.22 -6.37
N PHE A 147 7.11 11.25 -6.19
CA PHE A 147 7.92 11.36 -4.98
C PHE A 147 7.00 11.47 -3.74
N PRO A 148 7.18 10.62 -2.71
CA PRO A 148 6.28 10.54 -1.55
C PRO A 148 6.50 11.70 -0.57
N ILE A 149 6.14 12.91 -1.00
CA ILE A 149 6.42 14.17 -0.28
C ILE A 149 5.73 14.23 1.09
N ARG A 150 4.48 13.74 1.20
CA ARG A 150 3.74 13.70 2.48
C ARG A 150 4.49 12.85 3.50
N ARG A 151 5.03 11.70 3.07
CA ARG A 151 5.79 10.82 3.96
C ARG A 151 7.13 11.43 4.36
N LEU A 152 7.83 12.09 3.43
CA LEU A 152 9.05 12.84 3.75
C LEU A 152 8.76 13.91 4.82
N GLN A 153 7.70 14.72 4.65
CA GLN A 153 7.31 15.76 5.60
C GLN A 153 6.99 15.20 6.99
N GLN A 154 6.30 14.07 7.05
CA GLN A 154 6.06 13.38 8.31
C GLN A 154 7.38 12.91 8.96
N MET A 155 8.32 12.35 8.19
CA MET A 155 9.61 11.94 8.73
C MET A 155 10.46 13.13 9.20
N ILE A 156 10.30 14.30 8.57
CA ILE A 156 10.94 15.55 8.98
C ILE A 156 10.40 16.00 10.34
N SER A 157 9.07 16.01 10.54
CA SER A 157 8.47 16.41 11.82
C SER A 157 8.84 15.46 12.97
N GLU A 158 9.12 14.20 12.67
CA GLU A 158 9.52 13.16 13.64
C GLU A 158 11.04 13.10 13.89
N GLN A 159 11.88 13.91 13.23
CA GLN A 159 13.35 13.81 13.35
C GLN A 159 13.85 13.94 14.79
N ALA A 160 13.26 14.83 15.59
CA ALA A 160 13.65 15.02 16.99
C ALA A 160 13.46 13.75 17.84
N ILE A 161 12.51 12.88 17.46
CA ILE A 161 12.25 11.60 18.13
C ILE A 161 13.13 10.50 17.53
N LEU A 162 13.27 10.48 16.20
CA LEU A 162 14.00 9.44 15.47
C LEU A 162 15.52 9.51 15.65
N ARG A 163 16.07 10.72 15.84
CA ARG A 163 17.50 10.99 16.03
C ARG A 163 17.77 11.61 17.40
N SER A 164 17.41 10.88 18.45
CA SER A 164 17.71 11.28 19.83
C SER A 164 19.22 11.36 20.14
N ASP A 165 20.05 10.80 19.27
CA ASP A 165 21.52 10.91 19.29
C ASP A 165 22.04 12.27 18.77
N VAL A 166 21.18 13.10 18.16
CA VAL A 166 21.53 14.39 17.58
C VAL A 166 20.92 15.53 18.41
N PRO A 167 21.66 16.62 18.72
CA PRO A 167 21.11 17.76 19.44
C PRO A 167 19.91 18.39 18.73
N SER A 168 18.83 18.67 19.46
CA SER A 168 17.60 19.25 18.88
C SER A 168 17.83 20.63 18.23
N SER A 169 18.81 21.40 18.72
CA SER A 169 19.22 22.67 18.13
C SER A 169 19.73 22.50 16.70
N LEU A 170 20.53 21.45 16.44
CA LEU A 170 21.03 21.13 15.12
C LEU A 170 19.90 20.69 14.19
N ILE A 171 18.99 19.84 14.66
CA ILE A 171 17.82 19.38 13.89
C ILE A 171 16.95 20.59 13.47
N SER A 172 16.71 21.53 14.39
CA SER A 172 15.92 22.74 14.09
C SER A 172 16.59 23.71 13.13
N GLY A 173 17.93 23.68 13.03
CA GLY A 173 18.70 24.51 12.11
C GLY A 173 18.75 23.98 10.68
N LEU A 174 18.47 22.69 10.48
CA LEU A 174 18.48 22.05 9.16
C LEU A 174 17.15 22.24 8.43
N ARG A 175 17.22 22.74 7.20
CA ARG A 175 16.06 22.83 6.29
C ARG A 175 15.99 21.60 5.41
N PHE A 176 15.46 20.52 5.98
CA PHE A 176 15.45 19.22 5.32
C PHE A 176 14.78 19.22 3.94
N SER A 177 13.66 19.96 3.80
CA SER A 177 12.89 20.04 2.57
C SER A 177 13.65 20.72 1.42
N ASP A 178 14.53 21.67 1.72
CA ASP A 178 15.22 22.48 0.71
C ASP A 178 16.40 21.72 0.06
N HIS A 179 16.85 20.63 0.68
CA HIS A 179 18.04 19.88 0.29
C HIS A 179 17.72 18.45 -0.19
N VAL A 180 16.48 18.20 -0.61
CA VAL A 180 16.10 16.99 -1.34
C VAL A 180 15.68 17.40 -2.75
N TYR A 181 16.57 17.19 -3.72
CA TYR A 181 16.34 17.47 -5.12
C TYR A 181 15.64 16.29 -5.76
N ILE A 182 14.47 16.52 -6.33
CA ILE A 182 13.62 15.47 -6.90
C ILE A 182 13.68 15.55 -8.42
N GLU A 183 13.97 14.42 -9.06
CA GLU A 183 13.97 14.29 -10.52
C GLU A 183 13.04 13.15 -10.94
N HIS A 184 12.25 13.38 -11.98
CA HIS A 184 11.37 12.37 -12.56
C HIS A 184 11.94 11.92 -13.91
N ALA A 185 12.28 10.63 -14.02
CA ALA A 185 12.84 10.04 -15.23
C ALA A 185 11.98 8.85 -15.67
N ALA A 186 11.00 9.09 -16.53
CA ALA A 186 10.02 8.08 -16.96
C ALA A 186 10.56 7.06 -17.98
N ASP A 187 11.74 7.32 -18.56
CA ASP A 187 12.40 6.48 -19.59
C ASP A 187 13.93 6.49 -19.41
N LEU A 188 14.62 5.57 -20.08
CA LEU A 188 16.08 5.45 -20.04
C LEU A 188 16.81 6.71 -20.53
N ASP A 189 16.28 7.41 -21.54
CA ASP A 189 16.89 8.61 -22.09
C ASP A 189 16.89 9.77 -21.07
N SER A 190 15.76 9.98 -20.40
CA SER A 190 15.59 10.98 -19.34
C SER A 190 16.52 10.67 -18.15
N LEU A 191 16.64 9.39 -17.78
CA LEU A 191 17.56 8.96 -16.73
C LEU A 191 19.03 9.21 -17.13
N GLN A 192 19.38 8.91 -18.38
CA GLN A 192 20.72 9.19 -18.91
C GLN A 192 21.02 10.70 -18.94
N VAL A 193 20.07 11.54 -19.32
CA VAL A 193 20.21 13.01 -19.28
C VAL A 193 20.39 13.49 -17.84
N CYS A 194 19.62 12.96 -16.90
CA CYS A 194 19.76 13.29 -15.49
C CYS A 194 21.16 12.96 -14.97
N LEU A 195 21.65 11.74 -15.21
CA LEU A 195 22.97 11.29 -14.73
C LEU A 195 24.16 11.93 -15.45
N SER A 196 24.03 12.26 -16.74
CA SER A 196 25.13 12.82 -17.53
C SER A 196 25.23 14.35 -17.45
N ARG A 197 24.14 15.05 -17.10
CA ARG A 197 24.10 16.52 -17.07
C ARG A 197 23.71 17.09 -15.72
N ARG A 198 22.60 16.66 -15.13
CA ARG A 198 22.05 17.29 -13.91
C ARG A 198 22.81 16.85 -12.66
N ALA A 199 23.01 15.55 -12.47
CA ALA A 199 23.70 15.01 -11.30
C ALA A 199 25.14 15.57 -11.15
N PRO A 200 25.99 15.61 -12.21
CA PRO A 200 27.33 16.21 -12.10
C PRO A 200 27.30 17.67 -11.68
N VAL A 201 26.31 18.46 -12.14
CA VAL A 201 26.19 19.89 -11.79
C VAL A 201 25.89 20.05 -10.30
N LEU A 202 24.94 19.27 -9.76
CA LEU A 202 24.59 19.32 -8.34
C LEU A 202 25.72 18.82 -7.43
N LEU A 203 26.42 17.76 -7.86
CA LEU A 203 27.57 17.20 -7.14
C LEU A 203 28.77 18.15 -7.17
N ALA A 204 29.10 18.73 -8.32
CA ALA A 204 30.22 19.68 -8.46
C ALA A 204 29.98 20.98 -7.69
N ALA A 205 28.73 21.42 -7.59
CA ALA A 205 28.34 22.56 -6.76
C ALA A 205 28.36 22.26 -5.25
N GLY A 206 28.54 21.00 -4.85
CA GLY A 206 28.50 20.57 -3.45
C GLY A 206 27.10 20.59 -2.83
N LEU A 207 26.05 20.74 -3.65
CA LEU A 207 24.66 20.78 -3.18
C LEU A 207 24.14 19.39 -2.79
N VAL A 208 24.67 18.35 -3.43
CA VAL A 208 24.27 16.96 -3.21
C VAL A 208 25.48 16.10 -2.88
N ARG A 209 25.29 15.14 -1.96
CA ARG A 209 26.23 14.04 -1.68
C ARG A 209 25.53 12.70 -1.45
N LEU A 210 24.39 12.50 -2.09
CA LEU A 210 23.73 11.20 -2.18
C LEU A 210 22.93 11.15 -3.47
N ILE A 211 23.07 10.07 -4.23
CA ILE A 211 22.16 9.77 -5.34
C ILE A 211 21.29 8.59 -4.94
N VAL A 212 19.98 8.76 -5.03
CA VAL A 212 18.98 7.70 -4.88
C VAL A 212 18.28 7.49 -6.21
N VAL A 213 18.16 6.23 -6.65
CA VAL A 213 17.34 5.84 -7.80
C VAL A 213 16.23 4.91 -7.34
N ASP A 214 14.99 5.39 -7.39
CA ASP A 214 13.78 4.68 -6.97
C ASP A 214 12.81 4.51 -8.16
N SER A 215 12.80 3.38 -8.86
CA SER A 215 13.59 2.16 -8.67
C SER A 215 14.20 1.75 -10.01
N VAL A 216 15.48 1.34 -10.01
CA VAL A 216 16.19 0.93 -11.23
C VAL A 216 15.47 -0.23 -11.94
N ALA A 217 14.74 -1.07 -11.20
CA ALA A 217 14.00 -2.18 -11.79
C ALA A 217 12.89 -1.77 -12.78
N ALA A 218 12.32 -0.57 -12.63
CA ALA A 218 11.15 -0.10 -13.38
C ALA A 218 11.45 -0.01 -14.88
N LEU A 219 12.45 0.81 -15.24
CA LEU A 219 12.79 1.13 -16.63
C LEU A 219 13.23 -0.10 -17.44
N PHE A 220 13.93 -1.04 -16.79
CA PHE A 220 14.44 -2.25 -17.45
C PHE A 220 13.44 -3.42 -17.50
N ARG A 221 12.22 -3.23 -16.98
CA ARG A 221 11.11 -4.18 -17.08
C ARG A 221 10.05 -3.71 -18.06
N SER A 222 9.77 -2.41 -18.12
CA SER A 222 8.76 -1.83 -19.01
C SER A 222 9.23 -1.73 -20.46
N GLU A 223 10.53 -1.50 -20.70
CA GLU A 223 11.06 -1.19 -22.04
C GLU A 223 11.57 -2.41 -22.84
N PHE A 224 11.83 -3.56 -22.21
CA PHE A 224 12.50 -4.71 -22.87
C PHE A 224 11.70 -6.00 -22.75
N GLN A 225 11.53 -6.71 -23.87
CA GLN A 225 10.98 -8.07 -23.88
C GLN A 225 12.08 -9.10 -23.56
N ALA A 226 11.70 -10.35 -23.29
CA ALA A 226 12.65 -11.43 -22.95
C ALA A 226 13.67 -11.71 -24.08
N GLU A 227 13.31 -11.39 -25.32
CA GLU A 227 14.15 -11.58 -26.51
C GLU A 227 15.28 -10.53 -26.60
N ASP A 228 15.11 -9.36 -25.98
CA ASP A 228 16.04 -8.21 -26.05
C ASP A 228 17.15 -8.24 -24.97
N TRP A 229 17.46 -9.41 -24.41
CA TRP A 229 18.35 -9.55 -23.25
C TRP A 229 19.74 -8.91 -23.45
N MET A 230 20.24 -8.92 -24.69
CA MET A 230 21.57 -8.39 -25.02
C MET A 230 21.59 -6.85 -24.98
N GLU A 231 20.58 -6.19 -25.56
CA GLU A 231 20.48 -4.73 -25.51
C GLU A 231 20.14 -4.27 -24.08
N ARG A 232 19.22 -4.97 -23.39
CA ARG A 232 18.92 -4.73 -21.97
C ARG A 232 20.18 -4.76 -21.10
N ASN A 233 21.02 -5.79 -21.27
CA ASN A 233 22.28 -5.91 -20.51
C ASN A 233 23.28 -4.81 -20.86
N LYS A 234 23.38 -4.44 -22.14
CA LYS A 234 24.24 -3.33 -22.59
C LYS A 234 23.82 -1.99 -21.97
N GLN A 235 22.51 -1.72 -21.92
CA GLN A 235 21.96 -0.52 -21.30
C GLN A 235 22.16 -0.54 -19.77
N LEU A 236 21.93 -1.67 -19.09
CA LEU A 236 22.23 -1.84 -17.65
C LEU A 236 23.70 -1.59 -17.32
N LEU A 237 24.63 -2.10 -18.15
CA LEU A 237 26.07 -1.88 -17.98
C LEU A 237 26.46 -0.42 -18.22
N THR A 238 25.84 0.23 -19.21
CA THR A 238 26.07 1.66 -19.48
C THR A 238 25.58 2.51 -18.31
N PHE A 239 24.39 2.23 -17.80
CA PHE A 239 23.79 2.91 -16.65
C PHE A 239 24.62 2.73 -15.37
N SER A 240 24.96 1.49 -15.02
CA SER A 240 25.81 1.21 -13.85
C SER A 240 27.19 1.86 -13.98
N SER A 241 27.78 1.89 -15.18
CA SER A 241 29.05 2.59 -15.42
C SER A 241 28.95 4.09 -15.15
N MET A 242 27.84 4.74 -15.49
CA MET A 242 27.63 6.17 -15.18
C MET A 242 27.53 6.39 -13.67
N LEU A 243 26.77 5.56 -12.95
CA LEU A 243 26.66 5.65 -11.50
C LEU A 243 27.99 5.42 -10.79
N HIS A 244 28.76 4.42 -11.20
CA HIS A 244 30.12 4.18 -10.69
C HIS A 244 31.03 5.38 -10.95
N GLN A 245 30.97 5.97 -12.14
CA GLN A 245 31.74 7.18 -12.44
C GLN A 245 31.37 8.32 -11.50
N LEU A 246 30.08 8.62 -11.31
CA LEU A 246 29.63 9.67 -10.39
C LEU A 246 30.07 9.39 -8.95
N SER A 247 29.91 8.15 -8.49
CA SER A 247 30.27 7.74 -7.14
C SER A 247 31.77 7.89 -6.87
N GLN A 248 32.62 7.56 -7.84
CA GLN A 248 34.07 7.68 -7.73
C GLN A 248 34.56 9.12 -7.88
N GLU A 249 34.05 9.84 -8.89
CA GLU A 249 34.47 11.20 -9.22
C GLU A 249 34.13 12.20 -8.11
N PHE A 250 32.97 12.04 -7.48
CA PHE A 250 32.48 12.93 -6.43
C PHE A 250 32.53 12.32 -5.03
N THR A 251 33.05 11.10 -4.88
CA THR A 251 33.09 10.37 -3.59
C THR A 251 31.71 10.34 -2.91
N THR A 252 30.67 10.04 -3.70
CA THR A 252 29.28 10.11 -3.26
C THR A 252 28.66 8.70 -3.16
N PRO A 253 27.91 8.38 -2.09
CA PRO A 253 27.14 7.14 -2.02
C PRO A 253 26.02 7.13 -3.06
N VAL A 254 25.83 5.97 -3.70
CA VAL A 254 24.75 5.72 -4.65
C VAL A 254 23.88 4.60 -4.10
N LEU A 255 22.58 4.88 -3.95
CA LEU A 255 21.58 3.91 -3.51
C LEU A 255 20.60 3.63 -4.66
N CYS A 256 20.55 2.38 -5.09
CA CYS A 256 19.62 1.91 -6.11
C CYS A 256 18.58 0.99 -5.47
N ILE A 257 17.30 1.36 -5.59
CA ILE A 257 16.21 0.49 -5.18
C ILE A 257 15.96 -0.52 -6.30
N ASN A 258 15.90 -1.79 -5.91
CA ASN A 258 15.55 -2.89 -6.79
C ASN A 258 14.35 -3.64 -6.22
N GLN A 259 13.66 -4.35 -7.10
CA GLN A 259 12.58 -5.24 -6.75
C GLN A 259 13.04 -6.69 -6.80
N VAL A 260 12.15 -7.58 -6.43
CA VAL A 260 12.41 -9.02 -6.41
C VAL A 260 11.47 -9.76 -7.35
N THR A 261 11.90 -10.94 -7.78
CA THR A 261 11.19 -11.89 -8.63
C THR A 261 11.16 -13.24 -7.94
N ASP A 262 10.04 -13.97 -8.04
CA ASP A 262 9.94 -15.34 -7.52
C ASP A 262 10.60 -16.32 -8.48
N VAL A 263 11.45 -17.20 -7.93
CA VAL A 263 11.99 -18.34 -8.68
C VAL A 263 11.06 -19.53 -8.44
N LEU A 264 10.25 -19.87 -9.45
CA LEU A 264 9.59 -21.18 -9.51
C LEU A 264 10.68 -22.22 -9.75
N LYS A 265 10.99 -23.03 -8.74
CA LYS A 265 11.82 -24.22 -8.96
C LYS A 265 10.94 -25.27 -9.64
N ASP A 266 11.27 -25.60 -10.88
CA ASP A 266 10.65 -26.71 -11.58
C ASP A 266 10.81 -28.02 -10.79
N HIS A 267 9.75 -28.82 -10.87
CA HIS A 267 9.50 -30.13 -10.30
C HIS A 267 10.72 -30.95 -9.84
N ASP A 268 10.80 -31.18 -8.52
CA ASP A 268 11.07 -32.49 -7.88
C ASP A 268 11.62 -32.29 -6.45
N SER A 269 10.79 -31.82 -5.52
CA SER A 269 10.96 -32.09 -4.07
C SER A 269 9.65 -31.78 -3.33
N LEU A 270 8.96 -32.81 -2.84
CA LEU A 270 7.84 -32.66 -1.90
C LEU A 270 8.36 -32.10 -0.57
N GLY A 271 8.17 -30.80 -0.37
CA GLY A 271 8.42 -30.05 0.86
C GLY A 271 7.69 -28.69 0.80
N PRO A 272 7.48 -27.99 1.93
CA PRO A 272 6.76 -26.71 1.92
C PRO A 272 7.49 -25.72 1.01
N LEU A 273 6.75 -25.16 0.04
CA LEU A 273 7.22 -24.17 -0.93
C LEU A 273 7.96 -23.02 -0.23
N SER A 274 9.29 -23.10 -0.17
CA SER A 274 10.11 -21.93 0.12
C SER A 274 10.23 -21.15 -1.19
N SER A 275 9.41 -20.11 -1.38
CA SER A 275 9.62 -19.16 -2.48
C SER A 275 11.00 -18.52 -2.30
N SER A 276 11.96 -18.90 -3.14
CA SER A 276 13.28 -18.24 -3.15
C SER A 276 13.16 -16.98 -3.98
N VAL A 277 13.04 -15.86 -3.29
CA VAL A 277 12.91 -14.52 -3.83
C VAL A 277 14.31 -14.04 -4.27
N THR A 278 14.48 -13.60 -5.51
CA THR A 278 15.76 -13.07 -6.03
C THR A 278 15.62 -11.65 -6.58
N PRO A 279 16.65 -10.78 -6.54
CA PRO A 279 16.56 -9.45 -7.13
C PRO A 279 16.33 -9.48 -8.65
N ALA A 280 15.46 -8.60 -9.14
CA ALA A 280 14.85 -8.69 -10.47
C ALA A 280 15.76 -8.38 -11.66
N LEU A 281 16.88 -7.70 -11.43
CA LEU A 281 17.77 -7.23 -12.50
C LEU A 281 18.76 -8.30 -13.00
N GLY A 282 18.83 -9.45 -12.31
CA GLY A 282 19.66 -10.59 -12.70
C GLY A 282 21.16 -10.41 -12.47
N LEU A 283 21.95 -11.34 -13.01
CA LEU A 283 23.39 -11.44 -12.77
C LEU A 283 24.20 -10.26 -13.32
N ALA A 284 23.80 -9.70 -14.47
CA ALA A 284 24.50 -8.55 -15.08
C ALA A 284 24.54 -7.35 -14.13
N TRP A 285 23.42 -7.05 -13.46
CA TRP A 285 23.35 -6.01 -12.43
C TRP A 285 24.03 -6.44 -11.13
N ALA A 286 23.87 -7.69 -10.71
CA ALA A 286 24.48 -8.20 -9.48
C ALA A 286 26.00 -8.01 -9.43
N ASN A 287 26.67 -8.12 -10.58
CA ASN A 287 28.11 -7.92 -10.69
C ASN A 287 28.55 -6.44 -10.65
N GLN A 288 27.61 -5.49 -10.64
CA GLN A 288 27.88 -4.05 -10.57
C GLN A 288 27.68 -3.47 -9.17
N VAL A 289 27.15 -4.26 -8.23
CA VAL A 289 26.74 -3.79 -6.91
C VAL A 289 27.85 -4.10 -5.89
N LEU A 290 28.19 -3.10 -5.07
CA LEU A 290 29.20 -3.21 -4.02
C LEU A 290 28.60 -3.77 -2.71
N VAL A 291 27.39 -3.33 -2.36
CA VAL A 291 26.65 -3.77 -1.16
C VAL A 291 25.22 -4.09 -1.55
N ARG A 292 24.73 -5.27 -1.17
CA ARG A 292 23.33 -5.66 -1.38
C ARG A 292 22.62 -5.90 -0.05
N LEU A 293 21.58 -5.10 0.18
CA LEU A 293 20.69 -5.20 1.33
C LEU A 293 19.34 -5.74 0.89
N MET A 294 18.87 -6.83 1.50
CA MET A 294 17.56 -7.40 1.21
C MET A 294 16.60 -7.15 2.37
N ILE A 295 15.49 -6.47 2.12
CA ILE A 295 14.47 -6.18 3.13
C ILE A 295 13.22 -7.03 2.91
N ARG A 296 12.75 -7.66 3.99
CA ARG A 296 11.54 -8.50 4.01
C ARG A 296 10.59 -8.03 5.10
N ARG A 297 9.31 -7.89 4.76
CA ARG A 297 8.24 -7.69 5.76
C ARG A 297 7.94 -9.03 6.43
N LEU A 298 8.00 -9.06 7.76
CA LEU A 298 7.55 -10.21 8.54
C LEU A 298 6.06 -10.04 8.84
N GLN A 299 5.33 -11.15 8.94
CA GLN A 299 3.90 -11.15 9.30
C GLN A 299 3.64 -10.79 10.78
N LYS A 300 4.70 -10.64 11.58
CA LYS A 300 4.59 -10.23 12.99
C LYS A 300 4.54 -8.71 13.09
N THR A 301 3.64 -8.19 13.91
CA THR A 301 3.59 -6.78 14.30
C THR A 301 4.11 -6.63 15.73
N VAL A 302 4.76 -5.51 16.02
CA VAL A 302 5.15 -5.12 17.38
C VAL A 302 4.35 -3.89 17.75
N SER A 303 3.59 -4.00 18.83
CA SER A 303 2.83 -2.91 19.45
C SER A 303 3.66 -2.30 20.59
N ARG A 304 3.77 -0.98 20.61
CA ARG A 304 4.36 -0.24 21.73
C ARG A 304 3.52 1.01 21.99
N GLY A 305 2.78 1.01 23.10
CA GLY A 305 1.73 2.01 23.34
C GLY A 305 0.64 1.90 22.27
N ASP A 306 0.17 3.04 21.77
CA ASP A 306 -0.90 3.13 20.77
C ASP A 306 -0.43 2.90 19.31
N GLN A 307 0.88 2.65 19.09
CA GLN A 307 1.43 2.43 17.75
C GLN A 307 1.73 0.94 17.50
N SER A 308 1.23 0.42 16.39
CA SER A 308 1.59 -0.90 15.86
C SER A 308 2.51 -0.75 14.64
N SER A 309 3.59 -1.52 14.59
CA SER A 309 4.55 -1.50 13.49
C SER A 309 4.83 -2.92 13.00
N ALA A 310 4.78 -3.14 11.70
CA ALA A 310 5.20 -4.40 11.11
C ALA A 310 6.70 -4.63 11.34
N LEU A 311 7.09 -5.82 11.80
CA LEU A 311 8.48 -6.21 11.90
C LEU A 311 9.07 -6.36 10.51
N ARG A 312 10.30 -5.86 10.34
CA ARG A 312 11.07 -6.04 9.12
C ARG A 312 12.34 -6.79 9.45
N GLN A 313 12.67 -7.72 8.57
CA GLN A 313 13.93 -8.43 8.59
C GLN A 313 14.80 -7.84 7.49
N LEU A 314 16.00 -7.42 7.86
CA LEU A 314 17.06 -7.13 6.90
C LEU A 314 17.95 -8.35 6.81
N GLU A 315 18.15 -8.85 5.59
CA GLU A 315 19.09 -9.92 5.27
C GLU A 315 20.19 -9.34 4.39
N ASP A 316 21.42 -9.40 4.86
CA ASP A 316 22.59 -8.96 4.10
C ASP A 316 23.10 -10.12 3.25
N PHE A 317 23.18 -9.93 1.94
CA PHE A 317 23.58 -11.02 1.04
C PHE A 317 24.99 -10.91 0.48
N TYR A 318 25.60 -9.73 0.38
CA TYR A 318 26.99 -9.62 -0.08
C TYR A 318 27.66 -8.34 0.43
N PHE A 319 28.84 -8.50 1.04
CA PHE A 319 29.83 -7.45 1.25
C PHE A 319 31.11 -7.89 0.54
N GLU A 320 31.68 -7.06 -0.32
CA GLU A 320 33.07 -7.27 -0.73
C GLU A 320 33.98 -6.93 0.47
N MET A 321 34.26 -7.94 1.27
CA MET A 321 35.24 -7.89 2.36
C MET A 321 36.64 -7.98 1.77
N ILE A 322 37.28 -6.84 1.49
CA ILE A 322 38.75 -6.81 1.52
C ILE A 322 39.16 -6.79 3.00
N GLY A 323 39.11 -7.97 3.63
CA GLY A 323 39.67 -8.18 4.96
C GLY A 323 41.20 -8.16 4.90
N ARG A 324 41.84 -7.69 5.97
CA ARG A 324 43.29 -7.79 6.23
C ARG A 324 43.84 -9.24 6.30
N SER A 325 43.08 -10.24 5.84
CA SER A 325 43.43 -11.64 5.88
C SER A 325 42.70 -12.47 4.81
N GLY A 326 42.64 -12.01 3.56
CA GLY A 326 42.49 -12.88 2.37
C GLY A 326 41.35 -13.92 2.33
N SER A 327 40.31 -13.82 3.15
CA SER A 327 39.19 -14.76 3.19
C SER A 327 37.86 -14.05 2.94
N VAL A 328 37.15 -14.52 1.91
CA VAL A 328 35.74 -14.19 1.68
C VAL A 328 34.93 -14.89 2.75
N ILE A 329 34.39 -14.13 3.69
CA ILE A 329 33.49 -14.65 4.72
C ILE A 329 32.07 -14.27 4.29
N SER A 330 31.29 -15.23 3.78
CA SER A 330 29.84 -15.10 3.70
C SER A 330 29.28 -15.31 5.11
N GLY A 331 28.75 -14.24 5.72
CA GLY A 331 28.11 -14.29 7.02
C GLY A 331 26.61 -14.02 6.87
N LYS A 332 25.76 -14.97 7.24
CA LYS A 332 24.33 -14.72 7.42
C LYS A 332 24.12 -14.16 8.83
N ILE A 333 23.86 -12.86 8.95
CA ILE A 333 23.51 -12.23 10.21
C ILE A 333 22.11 -11.64 10.07
N THR A 334 21.18 -12.14 10.88
CA THR A 334 19.77 -11.73 10.86
C THR A 334 19.51 -10.66 11.91
N GLY A 335 19.00 -9.50 11.50
CA GLY A 335 18.52 -8.46 12.40
C GLY A 335 17.03 -8.16 12.19
N THR A 336 16.26 -8.06 13.28
CA THR A 336 14.85 -7.64 13.28
C THR A 336 14.71 -6.23 13.86
N ARG A 337 14.01 -5.33 13.16
CA ARG A 337 13.72 -3.97 13.65
C ARG A 337 12.28 -3.55 13.30
N SER A 338 11.60 -2.88 14.23
CA SER A 338 10.45 -2.04 13.92
C SER A 338 10.95 -0.62 13.59
N ILE A 339 10.56 -0.09 12.43
CA ILE A 339 10.90 1.29 12.08
C ILE A 339 9.92 2.18 12.85
N GLY A 340 10.32 2.62 14.05
CA GLY A 340 9.50 3.49 14.92
C GLY A 340 9.81 3.50 16.43
N ALA A 341 10.72 2.67 16.98
CA ALA A 341 10.96 2.66 18.44
C ALA A 341 12.44 2.42 18.84
N PRO A 342 12.92 3.00 19.97
CA PRO A 342 14.28 2.81 20.47
C PRO A 342 14.41 1.55 21.35
N HIS A 343 15.46 0.76 21.08
CA HIS A 343 16.08 -0.32 21.88
C HIS A 343 15.56 -1.78 21.87
N ARG A 344 16.58 -2.67 21.75
CA ARG A 344 16.77 -4.11 22.06
C ARG A 344 15.98 -5.20 21.29
N MET A 345 16.73 -6.18 20.76
CA MET A 345 16.33 -7.29 19.87
C MET A 345 16.21 -8.62 20.66
N THR A 346 15.22 -9.47 20.34
CA THR A 346 15.06 -10.85 20.88
C THR A 346 14.70 -11.85 19.76
N VAL A 347 15.17 -13.11 19.88
CA VAL A 347 15.09 -14.17 18.84
C VAL A 347 14.39 -15.43 19.40
N SER A 348 13.43 -16.02 18.67
CA SER A 348 13.03 -17.44 18.83
C SER A 348 12.25 -18.02 17.62
N SER A 349 12.32 -19.34 17.44
CA SER A 349 11.73 -20.16 16.36
C SER A 349 10.95 -21.37 16.92
N ALA A 350 9.83 -21.78 16.29
CA ALA A 350 9.25 -23.13 16.45
C ALA A 350 8.23 -23.50 15.34
N ALA A 351 8.08 -24.81 15.10
CA ALA A 351 7.41 -25.53 14.00
C ALA A 351 5.93 -25.90 14.24
N HIS A 352 5.25 -26.43 13.20
CA HIS A 352 3.85 -26.90 13.20
C HIS A 352 3.74 -28.42 12.95
N GLY A 353 2.61 -29.01 13.38
CA GLY A 353 2.16 -30.39 13.08
C GLY A 353 0.65 -30.44 12.74
N SER A 354 0.24 -31.48 12.02
CA SER A 354 -0.99 -31.64 11.21
C SER A 354 -1.97 -32.74 11.70
N ASP A 355 -3.05 -32.96 10.91
CA ASP A 355 -3.93 -34.15 10.72
C ASP A 355 -5.39 -33.99 11.24
N ASN A 356 -6.51 -34.52 10.67
CA ASN A 356 -6.92 -35.30 9.47
C ASN A 356 -8.49 -35.23 9.36
N LEU A 357 -9.10 -35.00 8.17
CA LEU A 357 -9.92 -35.91 7.31
C LEU A 357 -11.24 -36.54 7.86
N VAL A 358 -12.36 -36.46 7.08
CA VAL A 358 -13.24 -37.57 6.56
C VAL A 358 -14.60 -37.10 5.94
N THR A 359 -14.94 -37.76 4.83
CA THR A 359 -16.10 -37.89 3.86
C THR A 359 -17.56 -38.01 4.40
N MET A 360 -18.72 -38.01 3.68
CA MET A 360 -19.25 -37.84 2.29
C MET A 360 -20.82 -37.82 2.35
N ALA A 361 -21.45 -37.07 1.42
CA ALA A 361 -22.81 -37.06 0.75
C ALA A 361 -23.90 -38.17 0.96
N PRO A 362 -25.08 -38.15 0.26
CA PRO A 362 -26.04 -37.10 -0.23
C PRO A 362 -27.55 -37.45 0.01
N CYS A 363 -28.51 -36.56 -0.34
CA CYS A 363 -29.81 -36.94 -0.97
C CYS A 363 -30.66 -35.71 -1.40
N THR A 364 -31.23 -35.79 -2.61
CA THR A 364 -32.14 -34.84 -3.31
C THR A 364 -33.46 -35.57 -3.66
N PRO A 365 -34.45 -35.00 -4.41
CA PRO A 365 -35.19 -33.70 -4.36
C PRO A 365 -36.73 -33.92 -4.56
N LEU A 366 -37.44 -32.91 -5.11
CA LEU A 366 -38.83 -32.86 -5.67
C LEU A 366 -39.83 -32.12 -4.75
N LEU A 367 -40.71 -31.20 -5.17
CA LEU A 367 -41.33 -30.83 -6.46
C LEU A 367 -41.95 -29.41 -6.25
N ARG A 368 -41.59 -28.35 -6.98
CA ARG A 368 -42.26 -27.77 -8.16
C ARG A 368 -43.81 -27.64 -8.18
N VAL A 369 -44.22 -26.38 -8.37
CA VAL A 369 -45.37 -25.79 -9.15
C VAL A 369 -46.56 -25.23 -8.35
N ILE A 370 -47.05 -24.08 -8.86
CA ILE A 370 -48.31 -23.34 -8.65
C ILE A 370 -48.09 -22.15 -7.68
N LEU A 371 -48.18 -20.87 -8.08
CA LEU A 371 -49.22 -20.22 -8.87
C LEU A 371 -48.72 -18.90 -9.49
N LEU A 372 -48.81 -18.82 -10.82
CA LEU A 372 -48.77 -17.57 -11.58
C LEU A 372 -50.21 -17.02 -11.60
N LEU A 373 -50.50 -15.99 -10.81
CA LEU A 373 -51.68 -15.10 -10.93
C LEU A 373 -51.60 -14.07 -9.79
N ILE A 374 -51.00 -12.90 -10.06
CA ILE A 374 -51.32 -11.54 -9.56
C ILE A 374 -50.29 -10.63 -10.22
N LEU A 375 -50.55 -10.25 -11.46
CA LEU A 375 -50.01 -9.04 -12.08
C LEU A 375 -51.23 -8.28 -12.55
N LEU A 376 -51.47 -7.12 -11.92
CA LEU A 376 -52.13 -5.90 -12.42
C LEU A 376 -52.69 -5.12 -11.23
N GLY A 377 -51.79 -4.44 -10.51
CA GLY A 377 -52.12 -3.28 -9.69
C GLY A 377 -51.21 -2.13 -10.13
N PRO A 378 -51.72 -0.90 -10.30
CA PRO A 378 -50.92 0.22 -10.77
C PRO A 378 -49.86 0.56 -9.70
N ALA A 379 -48.59 0.66 -10.14
CA ALA A 379 -47.49 1.08 -9.31
C ALA A 379 -47.71 2.52 -8.83
N SER A 380 -48.16 2.69 -7.59
CA SER A 380 -48.05 3.96 -6.87
C SER A 380 -46.57 4.22 -6.61
N GLN A 381 -45.98 5.24 -7.25
CA GLN A 381 -44.72 5.80 -6.79
C GLN A 381 -44.97 6.39 -5.39
N GLU A 382 -44.53 5.69 -4.35
CA GLU A 382 -44.47 6.23 -2.99
C GLU A 382 -43.54 7.46 -3.03
N THR A 383 -44.10 8.66 -2.88
CA THR A 383 -43.33 9.87 -2.68
C THR A 383 -42.61 9.77 -1.33
N ILE A 384 -41.29 9.61 -1.39
CA ILE A 384 -40.44 9.52 -0.19
C ILE A 384 -40.47 10.86 0.55
N ASN A 385 -40.71 10.82 1.86
CA ASN A 385 -40.79 12.00 2.72
C ASN A 385 -39.50 12.86 2.58
N PRO A 386 -39.61 14.18 2.31
CA PRO A 386 -38.46 15.08 2.17
C PRO A 386 -37.47 15.03 3.35
N ALA A 387 -37.98 14.89 4.59
CA ALA A 387 -37.12 14.75 5.77
C ALA A 387 -36.27 13.47 5.71
N LEU A 388 -36.84 12.39 5.16
CA LEU A 388 -36.15 11.11 5.01
C LEU A 388 -35.04 11.20 3.97
N VAL A 389 -35.27 11.96 2.89
CA VAL A 389 -34.24 12.26 1.89
C VAL A 389 -33.11 13.08 2.49
N ASP A 390 -33.42 14.10 3.30
CA ASP A 390 -32.39 14.92 3.97
C ASP A 390 -31.53 14.08 4.93
N LEU A 391 -32.15 13.25 5.77
CA LEU A 391 -31.42 12.32 6.65
C LEU A 391 -30.54 11.35 5.86
N THR A 392 -31.02 10.88 4.71
CA THR A 392 -30.28 9.96 3.84
C THR A 392 -29.03 10.63 3.28
N ASN A 393 -29.14 11.87 2.82
CA ASN A 393 -28.01 12.65 2.30
C ASN A 393 -26.97 12.92 3.40
N ARG A 394 -27.41 13.34 4.59
CA ARG A 394 -26.51 13.58 5.73
C ARG A 394 -25.80 12.31 6.20
N ASN A 395 -26.49 11.17 6.21
CA ASN A 395 -25.83 9.89 6.48
C ASN A 395 -24.77 9.54 5.42
N ALA A 396 -24.98 9.91 4.15
CA ALA A 396 -23.97 9.76 3.11
C ALA A 396 -22.78 10.71 3.31
N ASP A 397 -23.01 11.95 3.73
CA ASP A 397 -21.95 12.91 4.09
C ASP A 397 -21.08 12.39 5.24
N PHE A 398 -21.72 11.95 6.32
CA PHE A 398 -21.02 11.32 7.43
C PHE A 398 -20.26 10.07 6.97
N GLY A 399 -20.91 9.20 6.20
CA GLY A 399 -20.29 7.95 5.72
C GLY A 399 -19.05 8.18 4.87
N THR A 400 -19.10 9.15 3.95
CA THR A 400 -17.93 9.52 3.11
C THR A 400 -16.82 10.18 3.92
N ARG A 401 -17.14 11.02 4.91
CA ARG A 401 -16.13 11.55 5.86
C ARG A 401 -15.48 10.44 6.68
N MET A 402 -16.27 9.49 7.17
CA MET A 402 -15.78 8.36 7.95
C MET A 402 -14.88 7.45 7.09
N TYR A 403 -15.31 7.13 5.87
CA TYR A 403 -14.53 6.39 4.91
C TYR A 403 -13.17 7.03 4.67
N ARG A 404 -13.13 8.34 4.36
CA ARG A 404 -11.86 9.08 4.12
C ARG A 404 -10.96 9.13 5.36
N ALA A 405 -11.55 9.31 6.55
CA ALA A 405 -10.79 9.29 7.80
C ALA A 405 -10.11 7.92 8.05
N ILE A 406 -10.78 6.82 7.72
CA ILE A 406 -10.17 5.48 7.78
C ILE A 406 -9.13 5.29 6.67
N ALA A 407 -9.46 5.67 5.43
CA ALA A 407 -8.57 5.55 4.28
C ALA A 407 -7.25 6.29 4.45
N SER A 408 -7.27 7.45 5.12
CA SER A 408 -6.04 8.21 5.43
C SER A 408 -5.04 7.47 6.33
N ARG A 409 -5.45 6.37 6.98
CA ARG A 409 -4.63 5.62 7.95
C ARG A 409 -4.07 4.31 7.40
N THR A 410 -4.50 3.85 6.23
CA THR A 410 -4.10 2.54 5.69
C THR A 410 -4.19 2.49 4.17
N ASP A 411 -3.23 1.79 3.55
CA ASP A 411 -3.22 1.50 2.10
C ASP A 411 -3.80 0.09 1.80
N GLU A 412 -4.22 -0.65 2.83
CA GLU A 412 -4.81 -1.99 2.66
C GLU A 412 -6.29 -1.89 2.24
N ASN A 413 -6.96 -3.04 2.08
CA ASN A 413 -8.39 -3.11 1.83
C ASN A 413 -9.17 -2.45 2.97
N ILE A 414 -10.28 -1.81 2.62
CA ILE A 414 -11.17 -1.15 3.57
C ILE A 414 -12.58 -1.62 3.26
N PHE A 415 -13.32 -1.93 4.30
CA PHE A 415 -14.76 -2.14 4.21
C PHE A 415 -15.43 -1.65 5.49
N LEU A 416 -16.51 -0.88 5.37
CA LEU A 416 -17.33 -0.45 6.51
C LEU A 416 -18.79 -0.30 6.10
N SER A 417 -19.68 -0.33 7.10
CA SER A 417 -21.10 0.01 6.98
C SER A 417 -21.40 1.34 7.65
N PRO A 418 -21.40 2.47 6.90
CA PRO A 418 -21.83 3.76 7.44
C PRO A 418 -23.24 3.71 8.02
N PHE A 419 -24.16 2.98 7.37
CA PHE A 419 -25.54 2.86 7.82
C PHE A 419 -25.67 2.22 9.22
N THR A 420 -24.97 1.11 9.44
CA THR A 420 -24.99 0.42 10.73
C THR A 420 -24.28 1.24 11.80
N LEU A 421 -23.14 1.84 11.46
CA LEU A 421 -22.38 2.69 12.40
C LEU A 421 -23.19 3.92 12.83
N SER A 422 -23.84 4.61 11.88
CA SER A 422 -24.73 5.74 12.16
C SER A 422 -25.87 5.35 13.11
N THR A 423 -26.39 4.11 13.03
CA THR A 423 -27.40 3.63 13.98
C THR A 423 -26.88 3.68 15.41
N GLY A 424 -25.67 3.18 15.65
CA GLY A 424 -25.04 3.19 16.97
C GLY A 424 -24.72 4.60 17.47
N LEU A 425 -24.25 5.47 16.58
CA LEU A 425 -23.93 6.86 16.93
C LEU A 425 -25.18 7.72 17.17
N LEU A 426 -26.31 7.42 16.54
CA LEU A 426 -27.61 8.05 16.81
C LEU A 426 -28.19 7.63 18.17
N VAL A 427 -27.95 6.38 18.57
CA VAL A 427 -28.26 5.93 19.93
C VAL A 427 -27.46 6.74 20.95
N LEU A 428 -26.17 6.91 20.70
CA LEU A 428 -25.31 7.74 21.53
C LEU A 428 -25.76 9.22 21.56
N LEU A 429 -26.14 9.77 20.41
CA LEU A 429 -26.68 11.13 20.32
C LEU A 429 -27.95 11.29 21.19
N SER A 430 -28.82 10.28 21.21
CA SER A 430 -30.04 10.27 22.04
C SER A 430 -29.74 10.09 23.53
N ALA A 431 -28.58 9.54 23.87
CA ALA A 431 -28.08 9.44 25.25
C ALA A 431 -27.50 10.76 25.77
N THR A 432 -27.14 11.69 24.90
CA THR A 432 -26.43 12.93 25.27
C THR A 432 -27.31 14.16 25.38
N SER A 433 -26.84 15.16 26.13
CA SER A 433 -27.43 16.50 26.28
C SER A 433 -26.38 17.62 26.14
N GLY A 434 -26.83 18.87 26.06
CA GLY A 434 -25.97 20.06 26.09
C GLY A 434 -24.91 20.08 24.99
N SER A 435 -23.70 20.54 25.33
CA SER A 435 -22.58 20.67 24.38
C SER A 435 -22.12 19.32 23.80
N THR A 436 -22.24 18.22 24.56
CA THR A 436 -21.89 16.88 24.07
C THR A 436 -22.83 16.47 22.92
N GLN A 437 -24.12 16.77 23.05
CA GLN A 437 -25.11 16.50 22.01
C GLN A 437 -24.90 17.39 20.78
N GLU A 438 -24.62 18.68 20.98
CA GLU A 438 -24.34 19.62 19.88
C GLU A 438 -23.12 19.19 19.06
N GLN A 439 -22.04 18.77 19.73
CA GLN A 439 -20.84 18.28 19.05
C GLN A 439 -21.11 16.99 18.26
N LEU A 440 -21.90 16.06 18.80
CA LEU A 440 -22.31 14.86 18.08
C LEU A 440 -23.18 15.18 16.86
N LEU A 441 -24.14 16.12 16.97
CA LEU A 441 -24.93 16.57 15.83
C LEU A 441 -24.04 17.13 14.71
N GLN A 442 -23.03 17.92 15.07
CA GLN A 442 -22.08 18.49 14.11
C GLN A 442 -21.20 17.42 13.48
N GLY A 443 -20.63 16.51 14.27
CA GLY A 443 -19.77 15.43 13.78
C GLY A 443 -20.49 14.44 12.87
N LEU A 444 -21.77 14.16 13.16
CA LEU A 444 -22.64 13.29 12.36
C LEU A 444 -23.31 14.01 11.18
N THR A 445 -23.03 15.30 10.96
CA THR A 445 -23.64 16.13 9.90
C THR A 445 -25.17 16.29 10.02
N LEU A 446 -25.72 16.16 11.23
CA LEU A 446 -27.15 16.23 11.53
C LEU A 446 -27.61 17.61 12.04
N THR A 447 -26.74 18.62 12.01
CA THR A 447 -27.05 19.99 12.43
C THR A 447 -28.24 20.57 11.66
N GLY A 448 -29.20 21.13 12.40
CA GLY A 448 -30.42 21.73 11.85
C GLY A 448 -31.60 20.77 11.72
N LEU A 449 -31.42 19.47 11.98
CA LEU A 449 -32.53 18.54 12.13
C LEU A 449 -33.14 18.62 13.53
N ASP A 450 -34.45 18.42 13.63
CA ASP A 450 -35.11 18.32 14.93
C ASP A 450 -34.74 17.01 15.62
N HIS A 451 -33.95 17.14 16.68
CA HIS A 451 -33.50 16.06 17.56
C HIS A 451 -34.63 15.14 18.07
N GLN A 452 -35.83 15.67 18.32
CA GLN A 452 -36.95 14.85 18.84
C GLN A 452 -37.53 13.93 17.76
N SER A 453 -37.49 14.37 16.51
CA SER A 453 -37.98 13.61 15.35
C SER A 453 -36.98 12.57 14.82
N LEU A 454 -35.68 12.73 15.12
CA LEU A 454 -34.60 11.88 14.58
C LEU A 454 -34.79 10.37 14.86
N PRO A 455 -35.14 9.92 16.07
CA PRO A 455 -35.35 8.49 16.33
C PRO A 455 -36.48 7.90 15.47
N ASP A 456 -37.55 8.66 15.24
CA ASP A 456 -38.68 8.23 14.40
C ASP A 456 -38.34 8.21 12.92
N LEU A 457 -37.60 9.22 12.46
CA LEU A 457 -37.13 9.32 11.09
C LEU A 457 -36.16 8.18 10.77
N PHE A 458 -35.24 7.89 11.68
CA PHE A 458 -34.28 6.78 11.55
C PHE A 458 -34.98 5.42 11.59
N ARG A 459 -35.96 5.23 12.47
CA ARG A 459 -36.81 4.03 12.47
C ARG A 459 -37.48 3.84 11.12
N THR A 460 -38.03 4.91 10.55
CA THR A 460 -38.68 4.89 9.24
C THR A 460 -37.68 4.52 8.16
N LEU A 461 -36.50 5.14 8.14
CA LEU A 461 -35.43 4.83 7.20
C LEU A 461 -35.03 3.35 7.27
N ARG A 462 -34.79 2.88 8.49
CA ARG A 462 -34.40 1.51 8.77
C ARG A 462 -35.44 0.51 8.30
N ASN A 463 -36.73 0.77 8.52
CA ASN A 463 -37.80 -0.13 8.08
C ASN A 463 -37.93 -0.16 6.55
N VAL A 464 -37.63 0.94 5.86
CA VAL A 464 -37.63 1.01 4.40
C VAL A 464 -36.40 0.33 3.80
N VAL A 465 -35.24 0.44 4.45
CA VAL A 465 -33.99 -0.19 4.01
C VAL A 465 -33.99 -1.69 4.30
N LEU A 466 -34.42 -2.12 5.50
CA LEU A 466 -34.42 -3.51 5.96
C LEU A 466 -35.75 -4.25 5.68
N ARG A 467 -36.43 -3.96 4.56
CA ARG A 467 -37.66 -4.69 4.20
C ARG A 467 -37.38 -6.22 4.24
N ARG A 468 -38.33 -6.99 4.81
CA ARG A 468 -38.16 -8.39 5.27
C ARG A 468 -37.58 -9.40 4.27
N ASP A 469 -37.55 -9.09 2.98
CA ASP A 469 -36.97 -9.96 1.93
C ASP A 469 -35.47 -9.71 1.69
N ALA A 470 -34.83 -8.77 2.40
CA ALA A 470 -33.40 -8.47 2.30
C ALA A 470 -32.55 -9.46 3.13
N ALA A 471 -32.63 -10.75 2.83
CA ALA A 471 -31.84 -11.82 3.46
C ALA A 471 -30.30 -11.65 3.32
N ASN A 472 -29.87 -10.64 2.56
CA ASN A 472 -28.47 -10.38 2.25
C ASN A 472 -27.75 -9.52 3.29
N LEU A 473 -28.49 -8.75 4.11
CA LEU A 473 -27.93 -7.82 5.08
C LEU A 473 -28.25 -8.25 6.51
N GLN A 474 -27.26 -8.78 7.22
CA GLN A 474 -27.31 -8.96 8.67
C GLN A 474 -26.58 -7.79 9.34
N GLN A 475 -27.19 -7.14 10.32
CA GLN A 475 -26.52 -6.05 11.04
C GLN A 475 -27.03 -5.93 12.47
N GLY A 476 -26.21 -5.34 13.33
CA GLY A 476 -26.57 -5.03 14.70
C GLY A 476 -25.76 -3.87 15.25
N ALA A 477 -26.38 -3.12 16.16
CA ALA A 477 -25.69 -2.18 17.04
C ALA A 477 -26.10 -2.47 18.49
N ALA A 478 -25.16 -2.29 19.41
CA ALA A 478 -25.37 -2.49 20.83
C ALA A 478 -24.55 -1.51 21.66
N ILE A 479 -25.09 -1.20 22.84
CA ILE A 479 -24.38 -0.44 23.87
C ILE A 479 -24.16 -1.32 25.09
N PHE A 480 -22.96 -1.23 25.64
CA PHE A 480 -22.53 -2.02 26.77
C PHE A 480 -22.07 -1.10 27.91
N PRO A 481 -22.99 -0.62 28.76
CA PRO A 481 -22.60 0.13 29.95
C PRO A 481 -22.01 -0.81 31.02
N GLY A 482 -21.21 -0.25 31.92
CA GLY A 482 -20.69 -0.98 33.08
C GLY A 482 -21.80 -1.54 33.99
N GLU A 483 -21.51 -2.60 34.72
CA GLU A 483 -22.44 -3.36 35.57
C GLU A 483 -23.23 -2.48 36.55
N ASN A 484 -22.57 -1.46 37.10
CA ASN A 484 -23.15 -0.53 38.09
C ASN A 484 -23.98 0.60 37.47
N PHE A 485 -24.04 0.71 36.15
CA PHE A 485 -24.75 1.80 35.47
C PHE A 485 -26.27 1.59 35.53
N GLN A 486 -27.01 2.64 35.86
CA GLN A 486 -28.48 2.61 35.91
C GLN A 486 -29.08 3.27 34.67
N LEU A 487 -29.42 2.44 33.67
CA LEU A 487 -30.15 2.86 32.47
C LEU A 487 -31.55 3.36 32.85
N SER A 488 -31.95 4.51 32.31
CA SER A 488 -33.31 5.01 32.47
C SER A 488 -34.31 4.15 31.68
N THR A 489 -35.53 3.98 32.21
CA THR A 489 -36.59 3.22 31.52
C THR A 489 -36.96 3.85 30.18
N ALA A 490 -37.06 5.19 30.14
CA ALA A 490 -37.32 5.94 28.93
C ALA A 490 -36.29 5.67 27.83
N PHE A 491 -35.00 5.55 28.20
CA PHE A 491 -33.95 5.24 27.24
C PHE A 491 -33.99 3.78 26.80
N GLN A 492 -34.30 2.83 27.68
CA GLN A 492 -34.50 1.43 27.29
C GLN A 492 -35.65 1.28 26.30
N ASP A 493 -36.77 1.97 26.52
CA ASP A 493 -37.91 1.98 25.61
C ASP A 493 -37.55 2.60 24.26
N LEU A 494 -36.71 3.64 24.25
CA LEU A 494 -36.21 4.25 23.02
C LEU A 494 -35.36 3.28 22.20
N LEU A 495 -34.44 2.56 22.87
CA LEU A 495 -33.56 1.57 22.23
C LEU A 495 -34.36 0.43 21.58
N GLN A 496 -35.34 -0.13 22.29
CA GLN A 496 -36.14 -1.24 21.76
C GLN A 496 -37.11 -0.78 20.67
N ASN A 497 -37.88 0.28 20.92
CA ASN A 497 -39.01 0.66 20.06
C ASN A 497 -38.62 1.52 18.85
N LYS A 498 -37.52 2.29 18.93
CA LYS A 498 -37.07 3.18 17.86
C LYS A 498 -35.85 2.63 17.13
N PHE A 499 -34.80 2.25 17.85
CA PHE A 499 -33.53 1.84 17.27
C PHE A 499 -33.36 0.33 17.08
N GLY A 500 -34.19 -0.51 17.73
CA GLY A 500 -33.98 -1.97 17.79
C GLY A 500 -32.56 -2.35 18.19
N VAL A 501 -31.99 -1.62 19.15
CA VAL A 501 -30.62 -1.78 19.65
C VAL A 501 -30.67 -2.45 21.01
N LYS A 502 -29.74 -3.38 21.25
CA LYS A 502 -29.63 -4.07 22.55
C LYS A 502 -28.76 -3.24 23.50
N ALA A 503 -29.19 -3.14 24.76
CA ALA A 503 -28.33 -2.70 25.86
C ALA A 503 -28.07 -3.88 26.79
N GLN A 504 -26.81 -4.11 27.13
CA GLN A 504 -26.42 -5.17 28.05
C GLN A 504 -25.34 -4.66 29.00
N LYS A 505 -25.58 -4.75 30.30
CA LYS A 505 -24.58 -4.35 31.30
C LYS A 505 -23.49 -5.40 31.39
N LEU A 506 -22.24 -4.97 31.50
CA LEU A 506 -21.07 -5.86 31.56
C LEU A 506 -20.12 -5.49 32.70
N SER A 507 -19.41 -6.50 33.22
CA SER A 507 -18.40 -6.31 34.26
C SER A 507 -17.00 -6.25 33.61
N TYR A 508 -16.52 -5.04 33.34
CA TYR A 508 -15.20 -4.83 32.72
C TYR A 508 -14.03 -5.21 33.63
N THR A 509 -14.27 -5.39 34.93
CA THR A 509 -13.28 -5.97 35.86
C THR A 509 -13.02 -7.46 35.61
N LEU A 510 -13.95 -8.14 34.92
CA LEU A 510 -13.84 -9.51 34.43
C LEU A 510 -13.81 -9.49 32.88
N PRO A 511 -12.69 -9.06 32.27
CA PRO A 511 -12.64 -8.74 30.84
C PRO A 511 -13.02 -9.92 29.94
N ARG A 512 -12.60 -11.15 30.27
CA ARG A 512 -12.90 -12.34 29.46
C ARG A 512 -14.39 -12.64 29.33
N GLU A 513 -15.15 -12.55 30.42
CA GLU A 513 -16.60 -12.80 30.37
C GLU A 513 -17.32 -11.72 29.55
N SER A 514 -16.84 -10.48 29.66
CA SER A 514 -17.36 -9.35 28.88
C SER A 514 -17.00 -9.47 27.39
N GLU A 515 -15.77 -9.90 27.06
CA GLU A 515 -15.32 -10.22 25.71
C GLU A 515 -16.19 -11.31 25.09
N ASP A 516 -16.40 -12.42 25.79
CA ASP A 516 -17.25 -13.53 25.36
C ASP A 516 -18.70 -13.08 25.13
N ALA A 517 -19.23 -12.21 26.00
CA ALA A 517 -20.59 -11.68 25.85
C ALA A 517 -20.73 -10.80 24.60
N ILE A 518 -19.76 -9.91 24.34
CA ILE A 518 -19.76 -9.04 23.15
C ILE A 518 -19.57 -9.86 21.87
N ASN A 519 -18.63 -10.82 21.87
CA ASN A 519 -18.36 -11.67 20.72
C ASN A 519 -19.53 -12.61 20.41
N ARG A 520 -20.19 -13.16 21.44
CA ARG A 520 -21.43 -13.94 21.26
C ARG A 520 -22.56 -13.11 20.67
N TRP A 521 -22.75 -11.88 21.15
CA TRP A 521 -23.73 -10.96 20.56
C TRP A 521 -23.42 -10.69 19.08
N ALA A 522 -22.15 -10.44 18.73
CA ALA A 522 -21.73 -10.22 17.35
C ALA A 522 -22.03 -11.43 16.44
N GLN A 523 -21.75 -12.65 16.94
CA GLN A 523 -22.06 -13.89 16.24
C GLN A 523 -23.56 -14.06 16.01
N GLU A 524 -24.38 -13.82 17.02
CA GLU A 524 -25.85 -13.90 16.94
C GLU A 524 -26.42 -12.91 15.91
N GLN A 525 -25.92 -11.67 15.89
CA GLN A 525 -26.40 -10.64 14.96
C GLN A 525 -26.00 -10.89 13.50
N THR A 526 -25.00 -11.74 13.26
CA THR A 526 -24.39 -11.94 11.93
C THR A 526 -24.48 -13.38 11.46
N GLU A 527 -25.29 -14.21 12.11
CA GLU A 527 -25.45 -15.64 11.79
C GLU A 527 -24.09 -16.38 11.75
N GLY A 528 -23.18 -16.01 12.65
CA GLY A 528 -21.85 -16.61 12.78
C GLY A 528 -20.79 -16.09 11.80
N LYS A 529 -21.10 -15.10 10.95
CA LYS A 529 -20.14 -14.52 10.00
C LYS A 529 -19.04 -13.70 10.70
N ILE A 530 -19.34 -13.06 11.82
CA ILE A 530 -18.35 -12.38 12.65
C ILE A 530 -18.16 -13.18 13.94
N GLN A 531 -17.01 -13.86 14.06
CA GLN A 531 -16.70 -14.69 15.23
C GLN A 531 -16.15 -13.87 16.40
N GLU A 532 -15.28 -12.90 16.11
CA GLU A 532 -14.60 -12.09 17.11
C GLU A 532 -14.69 -10.62 16.71
N LEU A 533 -15.35 -9.80 17.53
CA LEU A 533 -15.44 -8.35 17.38
C LEU A 533 -14.36 -7.64 18.21
N VAL A 534 -14.20 -8.06 19.46
CA VAL A 534 -13.23 -7.50 20.41
C VAL A 534 -12.23 -8.58 20.83
N PRO A 535 -10.92 -8.37 20.58
CA PRO A 535 -9.88 -9.31 21.02
C PRO A 535 -9.42 -9.06 22.46
N SER A 536 -9.64 -7.85 22.98
CA SER A 536 -9.30 -7.47 24.34
C SER A 536 -10.07 -6.23 24.76
N LEU A 537 -10.54 -6.17 26.01
CA LEU A 537 -11.19 -5.00 26.60
C LEU A 537 -10.30 -4.26 27.60
N ASP A 538 -10.49 -2.95 27.72
CA ASP A 538 -9.86 -2.16 28.78
C ASP A 538 -10.67 -2.32 30.08
N PRO A 539 -10.08 -2.75 31.21
CA PRO A 539 -10.77 -2.84 32.50
C PRO A 539 -11.36 -1.52 33.00
N GLN A 540 -10.88 -0.37 32.50
CA GLN A 540 -11.41 0.96 32.82
C GLN A 540 -12.60 1.38 31.95
N THR A 541 -13.07 0.50 31.07
CA THR A 541 -14.23 0.78 30.22
C THR A 541 -15.47 1.08 31.07
N GLN A 542 -16.11 2.21 30.79
CA GLN A 542 -17.36 2.61 31.44
C GLN A 542 -18.57 2.40 30.51
N LEU A 543 -18.37 2.70 29.22
CA LEU A 543 -19.36 2.52 28.17
C LEU A 543 -18.66 2.13 26.87
N LEU A 544 -19.17 1.08 26.22
CA LEU A 544 -18.72 0.60 24.92
C LEU A 544 -19.88 0.65 23.92
N LEU A 545 -19.61 1.17 22.72
CA LEU A 545 -20.51 1.11 21.57
C LEU A 545 -19.97 0.09 20.57
N ALA A 546 -20.81 -0.84 20.13
CA ALA A 546 -20.44 -1.86 19.16
C ALA A 546 -21.41 -1.86 17.97
N SER A 547 -20.86 -2.10 16.78
CA SER A 547 -21.65 -2.30 15.57
C SER A 547 -21.04 -3.39 14.69
N VAL A 548 -21.90 -4.23 14.12
CA VAL A 548 -21.52 -5.32 13.24
C VAL A 548 -22.41 -5.38 12.02
N ALA A 549 -21.83 -5.68 10.86
CA ALA A 549 -22.59 -5.83 9.62
C ALA A 549 -22.01 -6.93 8.73
N SER A 550 -22.85 -7.77 8.17
CA SER A 550 -22.50 -8.79 7.18
C SER A 550 -23.37 -8.57 5.95
N TYR A 551 -22.73 -8.61 4.77
CA TYR A 551 -23.42 -8.48 3.50
C TYR A 551 -23.01 -9.58 2.51
N GLN A 552 -23.99 -10.34 2.03
CA GLN A 552 -23.79 -11.32 0.97
C GLN A 552 -24.33 -10.76 -0.34
N THR A 553 -23.48 -10.56 -1.34
CA THR A 553 -23.95 -9.98 -2.60
C THR A 553 -24.77 -10.99 -3.41
N ARG A 554 -25.94 -10.57 -3.90
CA ARG A 554 -26.72 -11.31 -4.89
C ARG A 554 -26.98 -10.43 -6.11
N PHE A 555 -26.11 -10.51 -7.11
CA PHE A 555 -26.25 -9.71 -8.33
C PHE A 555 -27.51 -10.10 -9.10
N ASN A 556 -28.23 -9.08 -9.60
CA ASN A 556 -29.36 -9.29 -10.49
C ASN A 556 -29.16 -8.49 -11.78
N PRO A 557 -28.87 -9.16 -12.89
CA PRO A 557 -28.76 -10.61 -13.06
C PRO A 557 -27.36 -11.17 -12.64
N PRO A 558 -27.23 -12.46 -12.24
CA PRO A 558 -26.02 -13.00 -11.60
C PRO A 558 -24.85 -13.28 -12.56
N PHE A 559 -23.61 -13.30 -12.07
CA PHE A 559 -22.47 -13.73 -12.90
C PHE A 559 -22.52 -15.23 -13.19
N ASN A 560 -21.95 -15.67 -14.32
CA ASN A 560 -21.92 -17.09 -14.66
C ASN A 560 -20.64 -17.73 -14.10
N SER A 561 -20.78 -18.60 -13.11
CA SER A 561 -19.65 -19.27 -12.46
C SER A 561 -18.87 -20.20 -13.39
N SER A 562 -19.50 -20.72 -14.45
CA SER A 562 -18.83 -21.64 -15.39
C SER A 562 -17.83 -20.95 -16.33
N VAL A 563 -17.87 -19.61 -16.43
CA VAL A 563 -16.95 -18.80 -17.23
C VAL A 563 -16.04 -17.92 -16.36
N THR A 564 -16.05 -18.14 -15.04
CA THR A 564 -15.10 -17.49 -14.14
C THR A 564 -13.74 -18.16 -14.29
N LEU A 565 -12.73 -17.36 -14.59
CA LEU A 565 -11.36 -17.83 -14.83
C LEU A 565 -10.40 -17.00 -13.98
N ASP A 566 -9.27 -17.60 -13.62
CA ASP A 566 -8.19 -16.85 -12.99
C ASP A 566 -7.61 -15.87 -13.99
N GLU A 567 -7.70 -14.58 -13.67
CA GLU A 567 -7.17 -13.47 -14.48
C GLU A 567 -6.23 -12.61 -13.64
N ARG A 568 -5.43 -11.80 -14.32
CA ARG A 568 -4.50 -10.88 -13.68
C ARG A 568 -5.26 -9.74 -13.00
N PHE A 569 -4.90 -9.45 -11.76
CA PHE A 569 -5.24 -8.23 -11.04
C PHE A 569 -3.95 -7.51 -10.64
N PHE A 570 -3.81 -6.27 -11.11
CA PHE A 570 -2.68 -5.37 -10.89
C PHE A 570 -2.90 -4.63 -9.56
N VAL A 571 -2.42 -5.19 -8.44
CA VAL A 571 -2.48 -4.56 -7.10
C VAL A 571 -1.79 -3.20 -7.11
N ASP A 572 -0.64 -3.15 -7.78
CA ASP A 572 0.06 -1.95 -8.17
C ASP A 572 0.74 -2.25 -9.52
N LYS A 573 1.47 -1.27 -10.08
CA LYS A 573 2.18 -1.44 -11.36
C LYS A 573 3.17 -2.63 -11.37
N TYR A 574 3.61 -3.09 -10.21
CA TYR A 574 4.63 -4.12 -10.05
C TYR A 574 4.11 -5.45 -9.51
N HIS A 575 2.95 -5.46 -8.85
CA HIS A 575 2.40 -6.64 -8.20
C HIS A 575 1.14 -7.07 -8.91
N VAL A 576 1.24 -8.18 -9.63
CA VAL A 576 0.12 -8.84 -10.28
C VAL A 576 -0.19 -10.12 -9.52
N VAL A 577 -1.44 -10.29 -9.16
CA VAL A 577 -1.96 -11.52 -8.55
C VAL A 577 -2.98 -12.16 -9.49
N MET A 578 -3.08 -13.47 -9.47
CA MET A 578 -4.14 -14.19 -10.21
C MET A 578 -5.36 -14.28 -9.30
N VAL A 579 -6.51 -13.81 -9.78
CA VAL A 579 -7.76 -13.79 -9.01
C VAL A 579 -8.89 -14.41 -9.82
N PRO A 580 -9.85 -15.11 -9.19
CA PRO A 580 -11.04 -15.57 -9.87
C PRO A 580 -11.81 -14.35 -10.39
N MET A 581 -11.88 -14.21 -11.71
CA MET A 581 -12.46 -13.06 -12.39
C MET A 581 -13.80 -13.46 -12.99
N MET A 582 -14.87 -12.98 -12.36
CA MET A 582 -16.23 -13.23 -12.81
C MET A 582 -16.46 -12.49 -14.12
N PHE A 583 -17.16 -13.12 -15.07
CA PHE A 583 -17.42 -12.56 -16.39
C PHE A 583 -18.91 -12.56 -16.70
N ARG A 584 -19.39 -11.46 -17.31
CA ARG A 584 -20.74 -11.40 -17.89
C ARG A 584 -20.86 -10.30 -18.94
N ALA A 585 -21.56 -10.59 -20.04
CA ALA A 585 -21.93 -9.61 -21.04
C ALA A 585 -23.42 -9.23 -20.94
N ASP A 586 -23.72 -7.94 -20.73
CA ASP A 586 -25.10 -7.44 -20.61
C ASP A 586 -25.17 -5.91 -20.85
N LYS A 587 -26.37 -5.34 -20.68
CA LYS A 587 -26.60 -3.90 -20.61
C LYS A 587 -26.44 -3.42 -19.16
N TYR A 588 -25.34 -2.75 -18.89
CA TYR A 588 -25.05 -2.13 -17.60
C TYR A 588 -25.28 -0.63 -17.62
N PHE A 589 -25.25 -0.01 -16.45
CA PHE A 589 -25.24 1.44 -16.31
C PHE A 589 -23.80 1.90 -16.10
N LEU A 590 -23.29 2.73 -17.00
CA LEU A 590 -21.91 3.24 -16.99
C LEU A 590 -21.91 4.77 -17.09
N ALA A 591 -21.05 5.41 -16.33
CA ALA A 591 -20.67 6.81 -16.48
C ALA A 591 -19.13 6.91 -16.50
N TYR A 592 -18.62 8.03 -17.00
CA TYR A 592 -17.21 8.37 -16.92
C TYR A 592 -17.08 9.83 -16.50
N ASP A 593 -16.40 10.07 -15.39
CA ASP A 593 -16.13 11.40 -14.88
C ASP A 593 -14.74 11.84 -15.34
N ARG A 594 -14.69 12.83 -16.23
CA ARG A 594 -13.44 13.36 -16.80
C ARG A 594 -12.63 14.19 -15.80
N SER A 595 -13.29 14.75 -14.79
CA SER A 595 -12.62 15.63 -13.82
C SER A 595 -11.75 14.84 -12.85
N VAL A 596 -12.25 13.67 -12.42
CA VAL A 596 -11.55 12.74 -11.53
C VAL A 596 -10.88 11.59 -12.30
N LYS A 597 -11.16 11.45 -13.60
CA LYS A 597 -10.69 10.37 -14.48
C LYS A 597 -11.05 8.97 -13.94
N VAL A 598 -12.36 8.76 -13.72
CA VAL A 598 -12.90 7.50 -13.19
C VAL A 598 -14.04 6.96 -14.06
N GLY A 599 -14.01 5.65 -14.30
CA GLY A 599 -15.14 4.89 -14.81
C GLY A 599 -16.05 4.44 -13.68
N VAL A 600 -17.36 4.69 -13.80
CA VAL A 600 -18.34 4.35 -12.77
C VAL A 600 -19.36 3.35 -13.31
N LEU A 601 -19.31 2.12 -12.82
CA LEU A 601 -20.19 1.02 -13.21
C LEU A 601 -21.20 0.75 -12.11
N LYS A 602 -22.48 0.63 -12.46
CA LYS A 602 -23.53 0.20 -11.52
C LYS A 602 -23.99 -1.23 -11.81
N LEU A 603 -23.93 -2.07 -10.79
CA LEU A 603 -24.33 -3.47 -10.75
C LEU A 603 -25.58 -3.62 -9.84
N PRO A 604 -26.78 -3.89 -10.39
CA PRO A 604 -27.98 -4.07 -9.59
C PRO A 604 -27.96 -5.38 -8.80
N MET A 605 -28.68 -5.41 -7.67
CA MET A 605 -28.77 -6.55 -6.76
C MET A 605 -30.23 -6.97 -6.56
N ALA A 606 -30.44 -8.23 -6.19
CA ALA A 606 -31.78 -8.83 -6.09
C ALA A 606 -32.64 -8.22 -4.96
N ASP A 607 -32.02 -7.67 -3.92
CA ASP A 607 -32.65 -7.06 -2.75
C ASP A 607 -33.03 -5.58 -2.94
N GLY A 608 -32.88 -5.04 -4.16
CA GLY A 608 -33.12 -3.63 -4.45
C GLY A 608 -31.98 -2.70 -4.06
N ALA A 609 -30.83 -3.23 -3.64
CA ALA A 609 -29.58 -2.49 -3.59
C ALA A 609 -28.87 -2.49 -4.95
N ALA A 610 -27.84 -1.65 -5.07
CA ALA A 610 -26.90 -1.69 -6.17
C ALA A 610 -25.48 -1.42 -5.68
N MET A 611 -24.51 -2.10 -6.29
CA MET A 611 -23.10 -1.83 -6.14
C MET A 611 -22.64 -0.86 -7.22
N LEU A 612 -22.05 0.26 -6.82
CA LEU A 612 -21.37 1.20 -7.67
C LEU A 612 -19.86 0.92 -7.58
N VAL A 613 -19.25 0.51 -8.68
CA VAL A 613 -17.80 0.32 -8.80
C VAL A 613 -17.21 1.58 -9.42
N VAL A 614 -16.30 2.23 -8.71
CA VAL A 614 -15.55 3.41 -9.14
C VAL A 614 -14.13 2.95 -9.44
N LEU A 615 -13.80 2.90 -10.73
CA LEU A 615 -12.54 2.41 -11.26
C LEU A 615 -11.72 3.60 -11.79
N PRO A 616 -10.60 3.97 -11.14
CA PRO A 616 -9.68 4.98 -11.65
C PRO A 616 -9.09 4.58 -13.00
N ASP A 617 -8.72 5.55 -13.85
CA ASP A 617 -7.89 5.28 -15.03
C ASP A 617 -6.50 4.73 -14.62
N GLU A 618 -5.78 4.10 -15.55
CA GLU A 618 -4.51 3.42 -15.25
C GLU A 618 -3.41 4.36 -14.74
N ASP A 619 -3.46 5.65 -15.11
CA ASP A 619 -2.53 6.70 -14.69
C ASP A 619 -2.96 7.42 -13.40
N VAL A 620 -4.07 7.00 -12.78
CA VAL A 620 -4.68 7.68 -11.63
C VAL A 620 -4.52 6.85 -10.37
N ASP A 621 -3.88 7.43 -9.36
CA ASP A 621 -3.77 6.83 -8.03
C ASP A 621 -5.14 6.84 -7.34
N ILE A 622 -5.53 5.70 -6.75
CA ILE A 622 -6.80 5.56 -6.05
C ILE A 622 -6.95 6.55 -4.89
N THR A 623 -5.86 6.94 -4.24
CA THR A 623 -5.88 7.91 -3.13
C THR A 623 -6.34 9.29 -3.57
N ALA A 624 -6.04 9.70 -4.82
CA ALA A 624 -6.53 10.96 -5.39
C ALA A 624 -8.04 10.88 -5.66
N VAL A 625 -8.56 9.70 -6.00
CA VAL A 625 -9.99 9.48 -6.19
C VAL A 625 -10.74 9.48 -4.85
N GLU A 626 -10.12 8.99 -3.79
CA GLU A 626 -10.72 8.95 -2.44
C GLU A 626 -11.03 10.33 -1.88
N ASP A 627 -10.17 11.32 -2.16
CA ASP A 627 -10.42 12.72 -1.77
C ASP A 627 -11.70 13.26 -2.41
N GLU A 628 -12.07 12.74 -3.59
CA GLU A 628 -13.25 13.09 -4.37
C GLU A 628 -14.49 12.21 -4.07
N VAL A 629 -14.38 11.23 -3.17
CA VAL A 629 -15.54 10.45 -2.73
C VAL A 629 -16.34 11.25 -1.70
N THR A 630 -17.22 12.12 -2.20
CA THR A 630 -18.21 12.88 -1.41
C THR A 630 -19.64 12.46 -1.77
N SER A 631 -20.61 12.80 -0.92
CA SER A 631 -22.01 12.45 -1.22
C SER A 631 -22.49 13.10 -2.52
N GLU A 632 -22.06 14.34 -2.79
CA GLU A 632 -22.41 15.11 -3.97
C GLU A 632 -21.86 14.44 -5.24
N ASN A 633 -20.59 14.02 -5.20
CA ASN A 633 -19.96 13.33 -6.32
C ASN A 633 -20.59 11.95 -6.55
N ILE A 634 -20.90 11.19 -5.50
CA ILE A 634 -21.62 9.92 -5.62
C ILE A 634 -22.99 10.13 -6.30
N GLN A 635 -23.74 11.15 -5.88
CA GLN A 635 -25.02 11.48 -6.51
C GLN A 635 -24.85 11.95 -7.96
N ALA A 636 -23.82 12.75 -8.24
CA ALA A 636 -23.50 13.19 -9.60
C ALA A 636 -23.19 12.00 -10.51
N TRP A 637 -22.37 11.05 -10.06
CA TRP A 637 -22.07 9.83 -10.79
C TRP A 637 -23.34 9.02 -11.08
N ILE A 638 -24.20 8.81 -10.06
CA ILE A 638 -25.46 8.09 -10.23
C ILE A 638 -26.37 8.76 -11.27
N ARG A 639 -26.45 10.11 -11.29
CA ARG A 639 -27.25 10.86 -12.27
C ARG A 639 -26.69 10.79 -13.69
N GLN A 640 -25.38 10.62 -13.84
CA GLN A 640 -24.71 10.56 -15.15
C GLN A 640 -24.72 9.16 -15.79
N LEU A 641 -25.13 8.13 -15.05
CA LEU A 641 -25.18 6.75 -15.52
C LEU A 641 -26.06 6.59 -16.77
N LYS A 642 -25.50 5.98 -17.81
CA LYS A 642 -26.20 5.65 -19.06
C LYS A 642 -26.16 4.16 -19.32
N LYS A 643 -27.25 3.64 -19.89
CA LYS A 643 -27.36 2.21 -20.20
C LYS A 643 -26.51 1.88 -21.43
N THR A 644 -25.49 1.04 -21.24
CA THR A 644 -24.46 0.70 -22.23
C THR A 644 -24.29 -0.82 -22.28
N LYS A 645 -24.13 -1.39 -23.47
CA LYS A 645 -23.79 -2.82 -23.63
C LYS A 645 -22.30 -3.00 -23.34
N LEU A 646 -21.95 -3.86 -22.40
CA LEU A 646 -20.57 -4.11 -21.97
C LEU A 646 -20.35 -5.60 -21.70
N GLU A 647 -19.12 -6.05 -21.89
CA GLU A 647 -18.60 -7.21 -21.17
C GLU A 647 -17.96 -6.71 -19.86
N VAL A 648 -18.40 -7.21 -18.71
CA VAL A 648 -17.87 -6.82 -17.41
C VAL A 648 -17.08 -7.99 -16.82
N GLN A 649 -15.86 -7.69 -16.39
CA GLN A 649 -15.05 -8.57 -15.56
C GLN A 649 -14.88 -7.96 -14.17
N LEU A 650 -15.30 -8.69 -13.13
CA LEU A 650 -15.25 -8.26 -11.72
C LEU A 650 -14.57 -9.37 -10.89
N PRO A 651 -13.55 -9.08 -10.07
CA PRO A 651 -12.91 -10.10 -9.26
C PRO A 651 -13.86 -10.59 -8.17
N ARG A 652 -13.78 -11.88 -7.86
CA ARG A 652 -14.36 -12.44 -6.64
C ARG A 652 -13.50 -11.97 -5.45
N PHE A 653 -14.14 -11.54 -4.38
CA PHE A 653 -13.43 -11.14 -3.17
C PHE A 653 -14.29 -11.28 -1.91
N THR A 654 -13.63 -11.44 -0.78
CA THR A 654 -14.25 -11.39 0.55
C THR A 654 -13.43 -10.40 1.38
N LEU A 655 -14.09 -9.46 2.05
CA LEU A 655 -13.41 -8.52 2.96
C LEU A 655 -13.97 -8.67 4.37
N GLU A 656 -13.08 -8.66 5.36
CA GLU A 656 -13.41 -8.63 6.78
C GLU A 656 -12.59 -7.53 7.46
N SER A 657 -13.24 -6.43 7.81
CA SER A 657 -12.56 -5.28 8.41
C SER A 657 -13.09 -4.99 9.81
N SER A 658 -12.16 -4.80 10.76
CA SER A 658 -12.46 -4.46 12.16
C SER A 658 -11.76 -3.17 12.54
N TYR A 659 -12.47 -2.26 13.23
CA TYR A 659 -11.96 -0.97 13.63
C TYR A 659 -12.28 -0.63 15.08
N SER A 660 -11.29 -0.11 15.79
CA SER A 660 -11.48 0.72 16.99
C SER A 660 -11.61 2.17 16.54
N LEU A 661 -12.78 2.77 16.74
CA LEU A 661 -13.16 4.03 16.12
C LEU A 661 -12.96 5.26 16.99
N LYS A 662 -12.50 5.12 18.24
CA LYS A 662 -12.29 6.25 19.15
C LYS A 662 -11.47 7.37 18.50
N ASP A 663 -10.26 7.05 18.06
CA ASP A 663 -9.34 8.05 17.49
C ASP A 663 -9.85 8.57 16.14
N THR A 664 -10.56 7.75 15.37
CA THR A 664 -11.15 8.15 14.08
C THR A 664 -12.29 9.14 14.29
N LEU A 665 -13.16 8.91 15.28
CA LEU A 665 -14.23 9.82 15.64
C LEU A 665 -13.67 11.16 16.17
N GLN A 666 -12.57 11.14 16.92
CA GLN A 666 -11.89 12.36 17.36
C GLN A 666 -11.37 13.19 16.18
N THR A 667 -10.85 12.55 15.12
CA THR A 667 -10.46 13.28 13.89
C THR A 667 -11.65 13.88 13.12
N LEU A 668 -12.88 13.43 13.42
CA LEU A 668 -14.11 14.01 12.90
C LEU A 668 -14.73 15.06 13.84
N ASN A 669 -13.96 15.55 14.82
CA ASN A 669 -14.35 16.50 15.87
C ASN A 669 -15.37 15.96 16.88
N ILE A 670 -15.50 14.64 17.02
CA ILE A 670 -16.29 14.00 18.07
C ILE A 670 -15.34 13.63 19.20
N THR A 671 -15.22 14.51 20.20
CA THR A 671 -14.23 14.42 21.29
C THR A 671 -14.87 14.40 22.67
N GLN A 672 -15.83 15.28 22.92
CA GLN A 672 -16.43 15.53 24.23
C GLN A 672 -17.09 14.29 24.83
N VAL A 673 -17.68 13.41 24.01
CA VAL A 673 -18.30 12.17 24.49
C VAL A 673 -17.29 11.18 25.12
N PHE A 674 -16.00 11.37 24.86
CA PHE A 674 -14.90 10.59 25.42
C PHE A 674 -14.25 11.23 26.66
N GLU A 675 -14.66 12.44 27.03
CA GLU A 675 -14.12 13.22 28.15
C GLU A 675 -14.92 12.99 29.45
N ASP A 676 -14.32 13.30 30.60
CA ASP A 676 -14.96 13.10 31.91
C ASP A 676 -16.16 14.03 32.16
N ASP A 677 -16.26 15.13 31.41
CA ASP A 677 -17.37 16.08 31.43
C ASP A 677 -18.44 15.79 30.36
N ALA A 678 -18.39 14.62 29.72
CA ALA A 678 -19.42 14.15 28.79
C ALA A 678 -20.81 14.15 29.47
N ASP A 679 -21.77 14.82 28.85
CA ASP A 679 -23.15 14.82 29.31
C ASP A 679 -23.95 13.72 28.62
N ILE A 680 -23.95 12.52 29.21
CA ILE A 680 -24.79 11.37 28.81
C ILE A 680 -26.01 11.19 29.73
N SER A 681 -26.51 12.26 30.35
CA SER A 681 -27.57 12.21 31.34
C SER A 681 -28.88 11.58 30.84
N ASN A 682 -29.20 11.66 29.55
CA ASN A 682 -30.42 11.07 28.99
C ASN A 682 -30.39 9.53 29.00
N MET A 683 -29.20 8.93 29.01
CA MET A 683 -29.02 7.47 29.16
C MET A 683 -29.38 6.97 30.56
N GLY A 684 -29.31 7.85 31.56
CA GLY A 684 -29.39 7.53 32.99
C GLY A 684 -28.03 7.51 33.68
N GLY A 685 -27.98 7.04 34.93
CA GLY A 685 -26.74 6.88 35.69
C GLY A 685 -26.23 8.14 36.41
N ALA A 686 -25.13 7.97 37.15
CA ALA A 686 -24.46 9.06 37.86
C ALA A 686 -23.59 9.90 36.90
N LYS A 687 -23.43 11.19 37.21
CA LYS A 687 -22.55 12.11 36.45
C LYS A 687 -21.12 11.56 36.39
N GLY A 688 -20.44 11.79 35.26
CA GLY A 688 -19.04 11.39 35.04
C GLY A 688 -18.85 10.07 34.29
N THR A 689 -19.93 9.47 33.75
CA THR A 689 -19.79 8.34 32.84
C THR A 689 -19.46 8.84 31.44
N LYS A 690 -18.49 8.23 30.76
CA LYS A 690 -18.08 8.60 29.40
C LYS A 690 -17.98 7.40 28.45
N LEU A 691 -18.07 7.66 27.14
CA LEU A 691 -17.79 6.65 26.14
C LEU A 691 -16.30 6.32 26.16
N THR A 692 -15.94 5.05 26.35
CA THR A 692 -14.53 4.64 26.43
C THR A 692 -14.07 4.00 25.13
N GLN A 693 -14.90 3.15 24.52
CA GLN A 693 -14.54 2.36 23.35
C GLN A 693 -15.66 2.31 22.32
N VAL A 694 -15.29 2.30 21.05
CA VAL A 694 -16.21 2.15 19.92
C VAL A 694 -15.64 1.14 18.94
N TYR A 695 -16.36 0.06 18.69
CA TYR A 695 -15.97 -0.98 17.74
C TYR A 695 -16.95 -1.08 16.57
N HIS A 696 -16.39 -1.22 15.37
CA HIS A 696 -17.13 -1.54 14.16
C HIS A 696 -16.45 -2.68 13.43
N LYS A 697 -17.19 -3.73 13.09
CA LYS A 697 -16.69 -4.81 12.25
C LYS A 697 -17.68 -5.14 11.14
N SER A 698 -17.17 -5.31 9.92
CA SER A 698 -18.01 -5.63 8.78
C SER A 698 -17.39 -6.67 7.87
N VAL A 699 -18.24 -7.53 7.32
CA VAL A 699 -17.88 -8.61 6.38
C VAL A 699 -18.70 -8.50 5.11
N ILE A 700 -18.06 -8.68 3.96
CA ILE A 700 -18.74 -8.83 2.67
C ILE A 700 -18.16 -10.00 1.88
N SER A 701 -19.04 -10.75 1.22
CA SER A 701 -18.64 -11.71 0.18
C SER A 701 -19.22 -11.30 -1.16
N VAL A 702 -18.32 -11.16 -2.15
CA VAL A 702 -18.65 -10.85 -3.54
C VAL A 702 -18.30 -12.04 -4.42
N ASP A 703 -19.33 -12.71 -4.92
CA ASP A 703 -19.23 -13.92 -5.72
C ASP A 703 -20.39 -14.01 -6.74
N GLU A 704 -20.44 -15.11 -7.48
CA GLU A 704 -21.44 -15.34 -8.53
C GLU A 704 -22.79 -15.79 -7.99
N THR A 705 -22.94 -15.98 -6.66
CA THR A 705 -23.94 -16.89 -6.08
C THR A 705 -25.34 -16.75 -6.70
N THR A 706 -25.78 -17.89 -7.25
CA THR A 706 -27.14 -18.23 -7.62
C THR A 706 -27.69 -19.19 -6.57
N ASP A 707 -28.81 -18.86 -5.91
CA ASP A 707 -29.68 -19.90 -5.37
C ASP A 707 -30.20 -20.70 -6.58
N ASP A 708 -29.76 -21.96 -6.69
CA ASP A 708 -30.25 -23.01 -7.59
C ASP A 708 -30.59 -22.64 -9.06
N GLY A 709 -29.64 -22.94 -9.96
CA GLY A 709 -29.99 -23.58 -11.25
C GLY A 709 -30.47 -22.70 -12.40
N ILE A 710 -30.24 -21.38 -12.40
CA ILE A 710 -30.49 -20.55 -13.60
C ILE A 710 -29.17 -20.20 -14.27
N GLN A 711 -28.78 -21.01 -15.27
CA GLN A 711 -27.72 -20.66 -16.19
C GLN A 711 -28.04 -19.29 -16.82
N GLY A 712 -27.17 -18.30 -16.57
CA GLY A 712 -27.26 -17.02 -17.24
C GLY A 712 -27.23 -17.26 -18.75
N ARG A 713 -28.33 -16.95 -19.45
CA ARG A 713 -28.32 -16.92 -20.91
C ARG A 713 -27.41 -15.77 -21.33
N ASP A 714 -26.26 -16.10 -21.90
CA ASP A 714 -25.45 -15.11 -22.59
C ASP A 714 -26.31 -14.46 -23.66
N ALA A 715 -26.43 -13.13 -23.58
CA ALA A 715 -27.11 -12.39 -24.62
C ALA A 715 -26.27 -12.51 -25.89
N ALA A 716 -26.77 -13.24 -26.89
CA ALA A 716 -26.11 -13.31 -28.19
C ALA A 716 -26.10 -11.92 -28.82
N PHE A 717 -24.93 -11.30 -28.89
CA PHE A 717 -24.74 -10.00 -29.52
C PHE A 717 -24.26 -10.17 -30.97
N ALA A 718 -24.78 -9.34 -31.88
CA ALA A 718 -24.38 -9.33 -33.30
C ALA A 718 -22.94 -8.82 -33.52
N SER A 719 -22.38 -8.10 -32.55
CA SER A 719 -20.97 -7.66 -32.48
C SER A 719 -20.49 -7.70 -31.02
N PRO A 720 -19.22 -8.05 -30.75
CA PRO A 720 -18.70 -8.10 -29.38
C PRO A 720 -18.72 -6.69 -28.77
N PRO A 721 -19.40 -6.47 -27.62
CA PRO A 721 -19.41 -5.18 -26.96
C PRO A 721 -18.04 -4.85 -26.34
N PRO A 722 -17.75 -3.56 -26.03
CA PRO A 722 -16.51 -3.21 -25.36
C PRO A 722 -16.43 -3.85 -23.97
N ARG A 723 -15.22 -4.23 -23.58
CA ARG A 723 -14.93 -4.91 -22.31
C ARG A 723 -14.45 -3.91 -21.27
N LEU A 724 -15.03 -4.00 -20.07
CA LEU A 724 -14.61 -3.28 -18.88
C LEU A 724 -14.10 -4.30 -17.86
N THR A 725 -12.79 -4.29 -17.63
CA THR A 725 -12.12 -5.20 -16.71
C THR A 725 -11.70 -4.47 -15.44
N ILE A 726 -12.19 -4.93 -14.29
CA ILE A 726 -11.91 -4.36 -12.97
C ILE A 726 -10.71 -5.12 -12.39
N ASN A 727 -9.54 -4.92 -12.99
CA ASN A 727 -8.31 -5.64 -12.66
C ASN A 727 -7.26 -4.78 -11.95
N ARG A 728 -7.66 -3.69 -11.29
CA ARG A 728 -6.77 -2.79 -10.54
C ARG A 728 -7.53 -2.19 -9.37
N PRO A 729 -6.88 -1.54 -8.39
CA PRO A 729 -7.55 -1.01 -7.22
C PRO A 729 -8.79 -0.20 -7.58
N PHE A 730 -9.88 -0.46 -6.88
CA PHE A 730 -11.17 0.20 -7.10
C PHE A 730 -11.90 0.46 -5.79
N ILE A 731 -12.75 1.47 -5.80
CA ILE A 731 -13.68 1.78 -4.71
C ILE A 731 -15.03 1.19 -5.08
N PHE A 732 -15.73 0.61 -4.11
CA PHE A 732 -17.10 0.16 -4.29
C PHE A 732 -18.01 0.74 -3.22
N ILE A 733 -19.24 1.04 -3.63
CA ILE A 733 -20.26 1.66 -2.80
C ILE A 733 -21.55 0.90 -2.99
N ILE A 734 -22.16 0.44 -1.90
CA ILE A 734 -23.44 -0.27 -1.94
C ILE A 734 -24.50 0.66 -1.40
N PHE A 735 -25.53 0.92 -2.21
CA PHE A 735 -26.62 1.80 -1.83
C PHE A 735 -27.99 1.20 -2.15
N GLN A 736 -28.98 1.53 -1.32
CA GLN A 736 -30.36 1.09 -1.51
C GLN A 736 -31.02 1.99 -2.57
N GLN A 737 -31.53 1.39 -3.65
CA GLN A 737 -31.91 2.16 -4.84
C GLN A 737 -33.15 3.03 -4.65
N THR A 738 -34.08 2.63 -3.78
CA THR A 738 -35.35 3.33 -3.56
C THR A 738 -35.14 4.64 -2.80
N THR A 739 -34.36 4.60 -1.73
CA THR A 739 -34.11 5.69 -0.78
C THR A 739 -32.85 6.48 -1.11
N GLY A 740 -31.90 5.87 -1.83
CA GLY A 740 -30.55 6.42 -1.99
C GLY A 740 -29.63 6.18 -0.79
N SER A 741 -30.05 5.37 0.19
CA SER A 741 -29.28 5.14 1.41
C SER A 741 -27.96 4.45 1.14
N LEU A 742 -26.88 5.07 1.57
CA LEU A 742 -25.54 4.50 1.58
C LEU A 742 -25.46 3.40 2.63
N LEU A 743 -25.34 2.14 2.19
CA LEU A 743 -25.29 0.97 3.07
C LEU A 743 -23.85 0.63 3.45
N PHE A 744 -22.99 0.48 2.44
CA PHE A 744 -21.60 0.09 2.62
C PHE A 744 -20.67 0.87 1.69
N MET A 745 -19.43 0.99 2.12
CA MET A 745 -18.33 1.52 1.32
C MET A 745 -17.09 0.68 1.53
N GLY A 746 -16.27 0.55 0.49
CA GLY A 746 -14.99 -0.11 0.61
C GLY A 746 -14.06 0.17 -0.57
N ARG A 747 -12.81 -0.24 -0.38
CA ARG A 747 -11.76 -0.25 -1.38
C ARG A 747 -11.13 -1.62 -1.43
N VAL A 748 -10.96 -2.12 -2.65
CA VAL A 748 -10.20 -3.34 -2.91
C VAL A 748 -8.89 -2.93 -3.56
N THR A 749 -7.77 -3.06 -2.83
CA THR A 749 -6.41 -2.97 -3.36
C THR A 749 -5.86 -4.34 -3.74
N ASN A 750 -6.27 -5.41 -3.06
CA ASN A 750 -5.94 -6.79 -3.43
C ASN A 750 -7.11 -7.75 -3.11
N PRO A 751 -7.75 -8.38 -4.12
CA PRO A 751 -8.89 -9.29 -3.91
C PRO A 751 -8.59 -10.55 -3.08
N LEU A 752 -7.32 -10.93 -2.94
CA LEU A 752 -6.89 -12.14 -2.19
C LEU A 752 -6.60 -11.86 -0.71
N LYS A 753 -6.69 -10.59 -0.26
CA LYS A 753 -6.52 -10.20 1.14
C LYS A 753 -7.88 -9.94 1.77
N ASN A 754 -8.18 -10.63 2.87
CA ASN A 754 -9.41 -10.45 3.63
C ASN A 754 -9.28 -9.35 4.68
#